data_AF-A0A6N9Z581-F1
#
_entry.id   AF-A0A6N9Z581-F1
#
_cell.length_a   1.000
_cell.length_b   1.000
_cell.length_c   1.000
_cell.angle_alpha   90.00
_cell.angle_beta   90.00
_cell.angle_gamma   90.00
#
_symmetry.space_group_name_H-M   'P 1'
#
loop_
_entity.id
_entity.type
_entity.pdbx_description
1 polymer ?
#
loop_
_entity_poly.entity_id
_entity_poly.type
_entity_poly.pdbx_seq_one_letter_code
_entity_poly.pdbx_strand_id
1 'polypeptide(L)'
;MWFGTNGCGGAALEYDPTGWGFMAQTPQWTLKKDSNGKYVYWTDLKPSVERNTPYIPSDPKDPHYESSKYLFEMENKAVRAMFDHLAQVDTTHQTILFQVNNEVDGAKNFFKNNETWKKLCNELAGQVKESDYVVATRMNFHRGYWANGMKDNTGQHKALAEYGSLENIDIIGPDSYDRNLVNQRNYAVDAGKYTRSGIGQIPESSGNSNNKSGLYAVVLQSGNSVSSWHLNNSHAANASFSFYGEPKDGYEWYYQWVLGTIPEMPVSAQRATNFNISINKMNELISSLNTTDMAEFNSGIESRGQKDPDKQYTGTKKLGGRDVTFTTDSGSVAYAAYDPKTQSTYVMSDALVDSGDSVFNLGKGMKATVGYFDKEGSWVETDRRDVAGNGDIVVKPTELVRVSTAPTDGINRDALEDAINAAGKYTEGAYTASTWNALSKALSEAKTVYDAKDSTQAQVDAQTQSLNAAIDSLEQKKAKGIAVTTTPTKTIYKVGERFDPKRLAITATWNDGTSTLLSETEYSLSGFDSKTIGKKTITVALKGSDPLVTTTFAVHVKNEDGSMADKGDLQSLLAQAAQLEQIIDSYPEELRQPFLDAVRKAGAVNDKVNATQDEVDEALKQLQIAINTLLDYSDPVDGITITSAPTKSTYKIGEELDPAGLAVMATRKSGEQSPLYAEEYTLSGFDSSAAGKVAVVVSLNANPAKTASFTVTVIADETPVRRDKLQDAIDAATRLNESDYTQQSWSVLDQALRKARTVLADSDASQEEVDAAADALNDAISALVKIKDEGTPSKPSDPGSGDGQTKPGNDQTKPGADQNKPGNDQAGSLEKTGSSVVPMAVAGMLLAAVAVALYEVSRRTRRP
;
A
#
# COMPACT_ATOMS: atom_id res chain seq x y z
N MET A 1 0.40 -14.29 51.75
CA MET A 1 1.21 -15.34 52.41
C MET A 1 0.52 -15.80 53.70
N TRP A 2 0.86 -16.98 54.23
CA TRP A 2 0.43 -17.46 55.56
C TRP A 2 1.68 -17.86 56.36
N PHE A 3 1.70 -17.51 57.65
CA PHE A 3 2.67 -17.96 58.64
C PHE A 3 1.96 -18.21 59.98
N GLY A 4 2.40 -19.20 60.78
CA GLY A 4 1.91 -19.37 62.17
C GLY A 4 1.91 -20.78 62.75
N THR A 5 1.85 -20.87 64.08
CA THR A 5 1.99 -22.05 64.95
C THR A 5 0.97 -23.20 64.82
N ASN A 6 -0.02 -23.15 63.92
CA ASN A 6 -1.18 -24.07 63.90
C ASN A 6 -1.43 -24.77 62.54
N GLY A 7 -2.17 -25.87 62.57
CA GLY A 7 -2.84 -26.48 61.41
C GLY A 7 -1.89 -27.22 60.48
N CYS A 8 -1.35 -26.47 59.51
CA CYS A 8 -0.48 -26.98 58.43
C CYS A 8 0.78 -26.11 58.24
N GLY A 9 0.96 -25.04 59.02
CA GLY A 9 2.12 -24.13 58.97
C GLY A 9 3.08 -24.27 60.16
N GLY A 10 2.63 -24.90 61.24
CA GLY A 10 3.46 -25.22 62.40
C GLY A 10 4.38 -26.42 62.13
N ALA A 11 5.60 -26.37 62.65
CA ALA A 11 6.62 -27.43 62.49
C ALA A 11 6.07 -28.82 62.84
N ALA A 12 6.11 -29.73 61.88
CA ALA A 12 5.53 -31.06 62.03
C ALA A 12 6.32 -31.89 63.06
N LEU A 13 5.59 -32.57 63.95
CA LEU A 13 6.19 -33.59 64.83
C LEU A 13 6.73 -34.72 63.94
N GLU A 14 8.05 -34.90 63.93
CA GLU A 14 8.87 -35.81 63.09
C GLU A 14 8.44 -37.31 63.13
N TYR A 15 7.43 -37.64 63.94
CA TYR A 15 6.87 -38.97 64.17
C TYR A 15 5.33 -39.01 64.11
N ASP A 16 4.67 -38.13 63.34
CA ASP A 16 3.24 -38.27 63.02
C ASP A 16 2.99 -38.75 61.57
N PRO A 17 2.72 -40.05 61.34
CA PRO A 17 2.47 -40.60 60.00
C PRO A 17 1.08 -40.23 59.43
N THR A 18 0.41 -39.23 60.01
CA THR A 18 -0.85 -38.65 59.55
C THR A 18 -0.75 -37.12 59.34
N GLY A 19 0.45 -36.54 59.47
CA GLY A 19 0.66 -35.09 59.44
C GLY A 19 0.71 -34.49 58.03
N TRP A 20 -0.13 -33.48 57.79
CA TRP A 20 -0.04 -32.61 56.61
C TRP A 20 0.98 -31.50 56.88
N GLY A 21 2.23 -31.67 56.44
CA GLY A 21 3.23 -30.61 56.57
C GLY A 21 4.63 -30.99 56.09
N PHE A 22 5.27 -30.06 55.37
CA PHE A 22 6.70 -30.06 55.13
C PHE A 22 7.32 -28.83 55.83
N MET A 23 8.60 -28.93 56.20
CA MET A 23 9.49 -27.90 56.78
C MET A 23 9.49 -27.74 58.32
N ALA A 24 10.68 -27.31 58.78
CA ALA A 24 11.12 -27.05 60.16
C ALA A 24 11.10 -28.23 61.15
N GLN A 25 12.23 -28.45 61.84
CA GLN A 25 12.26 -29.29 63.05
C GLN A 25 11.67 -28.53 64.23
N THR A 26 10.65 -29.09 64.88
CA THR A 26 10.06 -28.49 66.08
C THR A 26 11.11 -28.44 67.21
N PRO A 27 11.39 -27.28 67.84
CA PRO A 27 12.42 -27.20 68.86
C PRO A 27 12.10 -28.10 70.05
N GLN A 28 12.98 -29.05 70.39
CA GLN A 28 12.75 -30.10 71.41
C GLN A 28 12.23 -29.57 72.76
N TRP A 29 12.58 -28.35 73.16
CA TRP A 29 12.09 -27.75 74.39
C TRP A 29 10.57 -27.47 74.38
N THR A 30 9.97 -27.17 73.23
CA THR A 30 8.50 -26.94 73.06
C THR A 30 7.63 -28.19 73.25
N LEU A 31 8.27 -29.34 73.47
CA LEU A 31 7.64 -30.65 73.46
C LEU A 31 7.64 -31.28 74.85
N LYS A 32 6.63 -32.11 75.10
CA LYS A 32 6.59 -33.13 76.16
C LYS A 32 6.49 -34.51 75.51
N LYS A 33 6.64 -35.58 76.29
CA LYS A 33 6.19 -36.92 75.88
C LYS A 33 4.79 -37.18 76.40
N ASP A 34 3.94 -37.77 75.57
CA ASP A 34 2.62 -38.27 75.97
C ASP A 34 2.74 -39.57 76.78
N SER A 35 1.59 -40.13 77.19
CA SER A 35 1.54 -41.41 77.92
C SER A 35 2.05 -42.63 77.13
N ASN A 36 2.27 -42.48 75.82
CA ASN A 36 2.75 -43.50 74.91
C ASN A 36 4.23 -43.30 74.54
N GLY A 37 4.88 -42.27 75.10
CA GLY A 37 6.29 -41.92 74.82
C GLY A 37 6.51 -41.09 73.55
N LYS A 38 5.44 -40.73 72.82
CA LYS A 38 5.49 -39.90 71.61
C LYS A 38 5.65 -38.43 71.99
N TYR A 39 6.48 -37.70 71.25
CA TYR A 39 6.57 -36.25 71.40
C TYR A 39 5.27 -35.58 70.94
N VAL A 40 4.76 -34.67 71.77
CA VAL A 40 3.61 -33.80 71.52
C VAL A 40 3.93 -32.41 72.07
N TYR A 41 3.22 -31.38 71.62
CA TYR A 41 3.33 -30.06 72.22
C TYR A 41 2.95 -30.08 73.71
N TRP A 42 3.46 -29.12 74.49
CA TRP A 42 2.91 -28.87 75.83
C TRP A 42 1.39 -28.65 75.72
N THR A 43 0.61 -29.21 76.65
CA THR A 43 -0.85 -29.02 76.71
C THR A 43 -1.42 -29.54 78.03
N ASP A 44 -2.49 -28.88 78.51
CA ASP A 44 -3.25 -29.15 79.74
C ASP A 44 -4.46 -30.10 79.52
N LEU A 45 -4.46 -30.85 78.41
CA LEU A 45 -5.61 -31.60 77.90
C LEU A 45 -5.32 -33.11 77.80
N LYS A 46 -6.33 -33.92 77.47
CA LYS A 46 -6.21 -35.39 77.48
C LYS A 46 -5.44 -35.94 76.25
N PRO A 47 -4.68 -37.06 76.40
CA PRO A 47 -3.83 -37.66 75.35
C PRO A 47 -4.45 -37.89 73.98
N SER A 48 -5.75 -38.20 73.89
CA SER A 48 -6.41 -38.56 72.63
C SER A 48 -6.54 -37.43 71.60
N VAL A 49 -6.04 -36.23 71.91
CA VAL A 49 -6.28 -35.01 71.10
C VAL A 49 -5.12 -33.98 71.22
N GLU A 50 -3.87 -34.42 71.44
CA GLU A 50 -2.73 -33.53 71.79
C GLU A 50 -1.85 -33.02 70.62
N ARG A 51 -2.13 -33.39 69.36
CA ARG A 51 -1.06 -33.43 68.34
C ARG A 51 -0.71 -32.14 67.57
N ASN A 52 -1.62 -31.17 67.39
CA ASN A 52 -1.48 -30.18 66.31
C ASN A 52 -1.28 -28.70 66.74
N THR A 53 -1.25 -28.38 68.05
CA THR A 53 -1.16 -26.98 68.53
C THR A 53 -0.27 -26.82 69.76
N PRO A 54 0.59 -25.79 69.82
CA PRO A 54 1.22 -25.35 71.06
C PRO A 54 0.20 -24.85 72.09
N TYR A 55 0.42 -25.19 73.36
CA TYR A 55 -0.29 -24.56 74.47
C TYR A 55 0.26 -23.16 74.74
N ILE A 56 -0.66 -22.21 74.88
CA ILE A 56 -0.38 -20.82 75.22
C ILE A 56 -0.93 -20.57 76.63
N PRO A 57 -0.09 -20.46 77.67
CA PRO A 57 -0.53 -20.12 79.03
C PRO A 57 -0.91 -18.65 79.17
N SER A 58 -1.83 -18.37 80.10
CA SER A 58 -2.28 -17.02 80.47
C SER A 58 -1.79 -16.58 81.86
N ASP A 59 -1.36 -17.51 82.73
CA ASP A 59 -0.75 -17.22 84.03
C ASP A 59 0.79 -17.07 83.87
N PRO A 60 1.40 -15.94 84.26
CA PRO A 60 2.86 -15.78 84.29
C PRO A 60 3.63 -16.77 85.18
N LYS A 61 2.93 -17.56 86.01
CA LYS A 61 3.53 -18.64 86.83
C LYS A 61 3.58 -19.99 86.13
N ASP A 62 2.99 -20.14 84.94
CA ASP A 62 3.06 -21.38 84.18
C ASP A 62 4.52 -21.63 83.72
N PRO A 63 5.07 -22.84 83.89
CA PRO A 63 6.46 -23.15 83.55
C PRO A 63 6.79 -22.99 82.05
N HIS A 64 5.77 -22.85 81.19
CA HIS A 64 5.92 -22.62 79.76
C HIS A 64 5.72 -21.14 79.36
N TYR A 65 5.42 -20.23 80.29
CA TYR A 65 5.03 -18.84 79.98
C TYR A 65 6.11 -18.05 79.22
N GLU A 66 7.32 -17.93 79.77
CA GLU A 66 8.41 -17.18 79.11
C GLU A 66 8.86 -17.87 77.81
N SER A 67 8.81 -19.20 77.76
CA SER A 67 9.14 -19.99 76.57
C SER A 67 8.10 -19.80 75.44
N SER A 68 6.82 -19.67 75.80
CA SER A 68 5.72 -19.37 74.89
C SER A 68 5.82 -17.93 74.35
N LYS A 69 6.08 -16.96 75.24
CA LYS A 69 6.39 -15.56 74.89
C LYS A 69 7.58 -15.44 73.94
N TYR A 70 8.65 -16.21 74.15
CA TYR A 70 9.78 -16.26 73.23
C TYR A 70 9.39 -16.77 71.83
N LEU A 71 8.51 -17.78 71.71
CA LEU A 71 8.00 -18.24 70.41
C LEU A 71 7.33 -17.09 69.65
N PHE A 72 6.43 -16.34 70.29
CA PHE A 72 5.72 -15.24 69.62
C PHE A 72 6.65 -14.07 69.28
N GLU A 73 7.66 -13.80 70.11
CA GLU A 73 8.70 -12.82 69.77
C GLU A 73 9.49 -13.24 68.51
N MET A 74 9.74 -14.54 68.32
CA MET A 74 10.38 -15.06 67.11
C MET A 74 9.42 -15.09 65.90
N GLU A 75 8.14 -15.42 66.08
CA GLU A 75 7.13 -15.34 65.01
C GLU A 75 6.97 -13.89 64.52
N ASN A 76 6.87 -12.93 65.45
CA ASN A 76 6.81 -11.50 65.15
C ASN A 76 8.04 -11.04 64.35
N LYS A 77 9.25 -11.41 64.81
CA LYS A 77 10.51 -11.09 64.09
C LYS A 77 10.60 -11.76 62.72
N ALA A 78 10.11 -12.99 62.57
CA ALA A 78 10.10 -13.69 61.29
C ALA A 78 9.14 -13.05 60.29
N VAL A 79 7.93 -12.69 60.72
CA VAL A 79 6.95 -11.97 59.88
C VAL A 79 7.48 -10.58 59.53
N ARG A 80 8.02 -9.82 60.50
CA ARG A 80 8.63 -8.50 60.25
C ARG A 80 9.75 -8.59 59.20
N ALA A 81 10.72 -9.50 59.37
CA ALA A 81 11.82 -9.67 58.43
C ALA A 81 11.38 -10.15 57.04
N MET A 82 10.33 -10.98 56.97
CA MET A 82 9.71 -11.41 55.71
C MET A 82 9.07 -10.22 54.97
N PHE A 83 8.39 -9.33 55.69
CA PHE A 83 7.77 -8.14 55.11
C PHE A 83 8.78 -7.04 54.76
N ASP A 84 9.81 -6.82 55.57
CA ASP A 84 10.95 -5.96 55.23
C ASP A 84 11.72 -6.48 54.01
N HIS A 85 11.73 -7.79 53.76
CA HIS A 85 12.27 -8.36 52.54
C HIS A 85 11.33 -8.14 51.33
N LEU A 86 10.01 -8.33 51.49
CA LEU A 86 9.04 -8.00 50.43
C LEU A 86 9.13 -6.54 49.98
N ALA A 87 9.33 -5.60 50.91
CA ALA A 87 9.58 -4.18 50.61
C ALA A 87 10.75 -3.94 49.64
N GLN A 88 11.72 -4.86 49.59
CA GLN A 88 12.90 -4.79 48.74
C GLN A 88 12.76 -5.55 47.41
N VAL A 89 11.80 -6.48 47.28
CA VAL A 89 11.72 -7.40 46.13
C VAL A 89 10.37 -7.43 45.40
N ASP A 90 9.24 -7.13 46.04
CA ASP A 90 7.92 -7.06 45.41
C ASP A 90 7.51 -5.61 45.13
N THR A 91 8.24 -4.96 44.22
CA THR A 91 7.93 -3.60 43.75
C THR A 91 6.59 -3.50 43.01
N THR A 92 5.96 -4.64 42.72
CA THR A 92 4.72 -4.81 41.95
C THR A 92 3.47 -5.00 42.80
N HIS A 93 3.60 -5.17 44.11
CA HIS A 93 2.50 -5.52 45.02
C HIS A 93 1.76 -6.82 44.67
N GLN A 94 2.48 -7.88 44.26
CA GLN A 94 1.88 -9.21 44.03
C GLN A 94 1.34 -9.83 45.33
N THR A 95 2.04 -9.63 46.44
CA THR A 95 1.53 -10.00 47.77
C THR A 95 0.58 -8.92 48.28
N ILE A 96 -0.72 -9.08 48.05
CA ILE A 96 -1.77 -8.13 48.51
C ILE A 96 -2.33 -8.42 49.90
N LEU A 97 -2.06 -9.62 50.47
CA LEU A 97 -2.68 -10.07 51.71
C LEU A 97 -1.80 -11.04 52.53
N PHE A 98 -1.85 -10.88 53.85
CA PHE A 98 -1.28 -11.78 54.86
C PHE A 98 -2.36 -12.50 55.67
N GLN A 99 -2.18 -13.80 55.91
CA GLN A 99 -3.01 -14.57 56.83
C GLN A 99 -2.27 -14.82 58.14
N VAL A 100 -2.88 -14.33 59.21
CA VAL A 100 -2.38 -14.35 60.59
C VAL A 100 -2.77 -15.69 61.20
N ASN A 101 -1.81 -16.61 61.35
CA ASN A 101 -2.05 -18.00 61.73
C ASN A 101 -3.02 -18.72 60.76
N ASN A 102 -3.59 -19.85 61.20
CA ASN A 102 -4.62 -20.60 60.48
C ASN A 102 -5.50 -21.33 61.47
N GLU A 103 -6.82 -21.37 61.26
CA GLU A 103 -7.79 -22.15 62.04
C GLU A 103 -7.55 -22.10 63.57
N VAL A 104 -7.27 -20.91 64.11
CA VAL A 104 -6.79 -20.71 65.51
C VAL A 104 -7.75 -21.21 66.57
N ASP A 105 -9.05 -21.24 66.27
CA ASP A 105 -10.12 -21.83 67.07
C ASP A 105 -10.04 -23.36 67.18
N GLY A 106 -9.27 -24.02 66.31
CA GLY A 106 -8.84 -25.41 66.46
C GLY A 106 -7.89 -25.63 67.66
N ALA A 107 -7.25 -24.59 68.19
CA ALA A 107 -6.51 -24.66 69.44
C ALA A 107 -7.47 -24.80 70.62
N LYS A 108 -7.45 -25.93 71.33
CA LYS A 108 -8.42 -26.22 72.41
C LYS A 108 -8.33 -25.28 73.63
N ASN A 109 -7.26 -24.50 73.76
CA ASN A 109 -7.14 -23.43 74.77
C ASN A 109 -7.60 -22.06 74.26
N PHE A 110 -8.01 -21.91 72.99
CA PHE A 110 -8.37 -20.65 72.34
C PHE A 110 -9.37 -19.82 73.16
N PHE A 111 -10.59 -20.34 73.34
CA PHE A 111 -11.63 -19.70 74.14
C PHE A 111 -11.32 -19.63 75.66
N LYS A 112 -10.35 -20.43 76.16
CA LYS A 112 -9.95 -20.45 77.58
C LYS A 112 -8.97 -19.32 77.91
N ASN A 113 -8.00 -19.07 77.02
CA ASN A 113 -6.95 -18.06 77.16
C ASN A 113 -7.12 -16.96 76.09
N ASN A 114 -8.38 -16.54 75.88
CA ASN A 114 -8.82 -15.73 74.76
C ASN A 114 -8.06 -14.40 74.60
N GLU A 115 -7.85 -13.67 75.68
CA GLU A 115 -7.14 -12.38 75.63
C GLU A 115 -5.66 -12.55 75.28
N THR A 116 -5.05 -13.70 75.59
CA THR A 116 -3.68 -14.02 75.19
C THR A 116 -3.60 -14.32 73.69
N TRP A 117 -4.59 -15.05 73.14
CA TRP A 117 -4.70 -15.33 71.71
C TRP A 117 -5.03 -14.06 70.89
N LYS A 118 -5.97 -13.24 71.35
CA LYS A 118 -6.28 -11.92 70.77
C LYS A 118 -5.05 -11.02 70.71
N LYS A 119 -4.30 -10.96 71.82
CA LYS A 119 -3.05 -10.20 71.89
C LYS A 119 -2.05 -10.70 70.85
N LEU A 120 -1.76 -12.01 70.82
CA LEU A 120 -0.82 -12.63 69.88
C LEU A 120 -1.18 -12.30 68.43
N CYS A 121 -2.42 -12.58 68.01
CA CYS A 121 -2.85 -12.34 66.63
C CYS A 121 -2.78 -10.85 66.26
N ASN A 122 -3.12 -9.94 67.18
CA ASN A 122 -3.02 -8.50 66.94
C ASN A 122 -1.56 -7.99 66.87
N GLU A 123 -0.66 -8.52 67.70
CA GLU A 123 0.77 -8.17 67.64
C GLU A 123 1.44 -8.70 66.35
N LEU A 124 1.17 -9.97 66.00
CA LEU A 124 1.71 -10.62 64.80
C LEU A 124 1.22 -9.94 63.51
N ALA A 125 -0.05 -9.54 63.46
CA ALA A 125 -0.59 -8.73 62.36
C ALA A 125 -0.02 -7.30 62.36
N GLY A 126 0.24 -6.74 63.56
CA GLY A 126 0.91 -5.44 63.72
C GLY A 126 2.28 -5.40 63.05
N GLN A 127 3.03 -6.50 63.06
CA GLN A 127 4.34 -6.57 62.38
C GLN A 127 4.27 -6.36 60.87
N VAL A 128 3.10 -6.62 60.25
CA VAL A 128 2.81 -6.29 58.85
C VAL A 128 2.45 -4.82 58.69
N LYS A 129 1.62 -4.28 59.61
CA LYS A 129 1.17 -2.88 59.60
C LYS A 129 2.28 -1.87 59.91
N GLU A 130 3.28 -2.29 60.67
CA GLU A 130 4.48 -1.50 61.02
C GLU A 130 5.59 -1.60 59.95
N SER A 131 5.46 -2.50 58.97
CA SER A 131 6.49 -2.76 57.95
C SER A 131 6.47 -1.75 56.79
N ASP A 132 7.56 -1.69 56.03
CA ASP A 132 7.65 -0.85 54.82
C ASP A 132 6.84 -1.44 53.63
N TYR A 133 6.18 -2.59 53.80
CA TYR A 133 5.34 -3.26 52.81
C TYR A 133 3.98 -3.64 53.43
N VAL A 134 3.12 -2.64 53.65
CA VAL A 134 1.83 -2.82 54.34
C VAL A 134 0.80 -3.47 53.42
N VAL A 135 0.24 -4.60 53.86
CA VAL A 135 -0.83 -5.33 53.14
C VAL A 135 -2.08 -5.52 54.00
N ALA A 136 -3.15 -6.04 53.39
CA ALA A 136 -4.33 -6.48 54.13
C ALA A 136 -3.99 -7.69 55.02
N THR A 137 -4.57 -7.77 56.21
CA THR A 137 -4.39 -8.85 57.20
C THR A 137 -5.71 -9.59 57.42
N ARG A 138 -5.67 -10.92 57.36
CA ARG A 138 -6.85 -11.77 57.62
C ARG A 138 -6.63 -12.82 58.71
N MET A 139 -7.72 -13.25 59.34
CA MET A 139 -7.78 -14.50 60.11
C MET A 139 -8.88 -15.43 59.58
N ASN A 140 -8.64 -16.74 59.72
CA ASN A 140 -9.53 -17.80 59.29
C ASN A 140 -9.86 -18.78 60.44
N PHE A 141 -11.08 -19.34 60.40
CA PHE A 141 -11.68 -20.11 61.50
C PHE A 141 -12.25 -21.47 61.03
N HIS A 142 -12.00 -22.52 61.81
CA HIS A 142 -12.13 -23.91 61.41
C HIS A 142 -13.54 -24.36 61.04
N ARG A 143 -13.61 -25.14 59.95
CA ARG A 143 -14.83 -25.72 59.37
C ARG A 143 -15.79 -26.35 60.38
N GLY A 144 -15.27 -27.04 61.39
CA GLY A 144 -16.05 -27.90 62.30
C GLY A 144 -17.18 -27.18 63.06
N TYR A 145 -17.11 -25.85 63.14
CA TYR A 145 -18.12 -25.02 63.76
C TYR A 145 -19.32 -24.72 62.84
N TRP A 146 -19.09 -24.50 61.54
CA TRP A 146 -20.06 -23.89 60.61
C TRP A 146 -20.95 -24.91 59.88
N ALA A 147 -20.61 -26.20 59.93
CA ALA A 147 -21.19 -27.25 59.08
C ALA A 147 -22.69 -27.60 59.29
N ASN A 148 -23.39 -26.91 60.20
CA ASN A 148 -24.83 -27.06 60.49
C ASN A 148 -25.57 -25.71 60.51
N GLY A 149 -24.99 -24.66 59.89
CA GLY A 149 -25.41 -23.27 60.05
C GLY A 149 -24.93 -22.68 61.38
N MET A 150 -24.76 -21.36 61.42
CA MET A 150 -24.47 -20.66 62.67
C MET A 150 -25.64 -20.85 63.64
N LYS A 151 -25.33 -21.06 64.92
CA LYS A 151 -26.33 -21.02 65.99
C LYS A 151 -25.90 -19.97 66.99
N ASP A 152 -26.80 -19.05 67.32
CA ASP A 152 -26.57 -17.86 68.16
C ASP A 152 -25.96 -18.17 69.54
N ASN A 153 -26.07 -19.43 70.00
CA ASN A 153 -25.58 -19.93 71.27
C ASN A 153 -24.21 -20.65 71.20
N THR A 154 -23.49 -20.54 70.08
CA THR A 154 -22.13 -21.07 69.91
C THR A 154 -21.08 -19.97 70.04
N GLY A 155 -19.82 -20.35 70.34
CA GLY A 155 -18.69 -19.40 70.42
C GLY A 155 -18.29 -18.72 69.09
N GLN A 156 -19.06 -18.92 68.02
CA GLN A 156 -18.74 -18.54 66.64
C GLN A 156 -18.88 -17.03 66.42
N HIS A 157 -20.09 -16.49 66.58
CA HIS A 157 -20.32 -15.04 66.55
C HIS A 157 -19.46 -14.31 67.60
N LYS A 158 -19.18 -14.96 68.73
CA LYS A 158 -18.27 -14.43 69.75
C LYS A 158 -16.84 -14.32 69.22
N ALA A 159 -16.29 -15.37 68.61
CA ALA A 159 -14.96 -15.31 67.97
C ALA A 159 -14.91 -14.26 66.86
N LEU A 160 -15.91 -14.21 65.97
CA LEU A 160 -15.96 -13.19 64.92
C LEU A 160 -15.95 -11.77 65.52
N ALA A 161 -16.80 -11.50 66.52
CA ALA A 161 -16.87 -10.20 67.18
C ALA A 161 -15.58 -9.82 67.94
N GLU A 162 -14.96 -10.76 68.65
CA GLU A 162 -13.78 -10.50 69.49
C GLU A 162 -12.45 -10.44 68.73
N TYR A 163 -12.38 -11.02 67.52
CA TYR A 163 -11.18 -11.02 66.68
C TYR A 163 -11.28 -10.08 65.47
N GLY A 164 -12.48 -9.91 64.88
CA GLY A 164 -12.71 -8.96 63.79
C GLY A 164 -12.72 -7.49 64.21
N SER A 165 -12.76 -7.23 65.52
CA SER A 165 -12.59 -5.90 66.14
C SER A 165 -11.15 -5.60 66.58
N LEU A 166 -10.20 -6.52 66.38
CA LEU A 166 -8.78 -6.30 66.70
C LEU A 166 -8.18 -5.26 65.75
N GLU A 167 -7.38 -4.35 66.30
CA GLU A 167 -6.88 -3.17 65.58
C GLU A 167 -6.12 -3.54 64.30
N ASN A 168 -5.27 -4.55 64.34
CA ASN A 168 -4.41 -4.94 63.23
C ASN A 168 -4.99 -6.03 62.32
N ILE A 169 -6.29 -6.37 62.44
CA ILE A 169 -6.98 -7.37 61.62
C ILE A 169 -8.02 -6.69 60.72
N ASP A 170 -7.81 -6.70 59.40
CA ASP A 170 -8.74 -6.03 58.46
C ASP A 170 -9.91 -6.92 58.04
N ILE A 171 -9.69 -8.24 57.94
CA ILE A 171 -10.60 -9.23 57.35
C ILE A 171 -10.71 -10.48 58.24
N ILE A 172 -11.91 -11.04 58.41
CA ILE A 172 -12.08 -12.37 59.01
C ILE A 172 -13.06 -13.24 58.22
N GLY A 173 -12.96 -14.57 58.40
CA GLY A 173 -13.82 -15.51 57.69
C GLY A 173 -13.76 -16.97 58.16
N PRO A 174 -14.77 -17.79 57.88
CA PRO A 174 -14.76 -19.22 58.16
C PRO A 174 -14.25 -20.05 56.98
N ASP A 175 -13.50 -21.11 57.27
CA ASP A 175 -13.01 -22.09 56.29
C ASP A 175 -14.14 -23.07 55.94
N SER A 176 -15.00 -22.56 55.07
CA SER A 176 -16.28 -23.16 54.75
C SER A 176 -16.14 -24.12 53.59
N TYR A 177 -16.07 -25.39 53.92
CA TYR A 177 -16.22 -26.51 52.99
C TYR A 177 -17.68 -27.00 52.93
N ASP A 178 -18.66 -26.09 53.02
CA ASP A 178 -20.06 -26.38 52.65
C ASP A 178 -20.22 -26.42 51.11
N ARG A 179 -21.20 -27.18 50.62
CA ARG A 179 -21.56 -27.25 49.19
C ARG A 179 -22.80 -26.42 48.85
N ASN A 180 -23.57 -25.99 49.86
CA ASN A 180 -24.67 -25.05 49.66
C ASN A 180 -24.13 -23.63 49.46
N LEU A 181 -24.33 -23.06 48.28
CA LEU A 181 -23.80 -21.74 47.92
C LEU A 181 -24.52 -20.58 48.65
N VAL A 182 -25.80 -20.77 49.03
CA VAL A 182 -26.53 -19.81 49.88
C VAL A 182 -25.91 -19.74 51.27
N ASN A 183 -25.53 -20.89 51.84
CA ASN A 183 -24.82 -20.94 53.12
C ASN A 183 -23.47 -20.22 53.03
N GLN A 184 -22.68 -20.51 51.98
CA GLN A 184 -21.38 -19.87 51.73
C GLN A 184 -21.49 -18.34 51.70
N ARG A 185 -22.44 -17.80 50.92
CA ARG A 185 -22.71 -16.36 50.86
C ARG A 185 -23.10 -15.81 52.23
N ASN A 186 -24.03 -16.46 52.92
CA ASN A 186 -24.52 -15.99 54.21
C ASN A 186 -23.40 -15.97 55.26
N TYR A 187 -22.51 -16.98 55.28
CA TYR A 187 -21.34 -17.00 56.15
C TYR A 187 -20.38 -15.84 55.88
N ALA A 188 -20.19 -15.46 54.62
CA ALA A 188 -19.40 -14.29 54.25
C ALA A 188 -20.06 -12.99 54.73
N VAL A 189 -21.36 -12.80 54.45
CA VAL A 189 -22.16 -11.64 54.93
C VAL A 189 -22.12 -11.51 56.45
N ASP A 190 -22.25 -12.62 57.18
CA ASP A 190 -22.21 -12.64 58.64
C ASP A 190 -20.81 -12.34 59.19
N ALA A 191 -19.73 -12.78 58.53
CA ALA A 191 -18.37 -12.38 58.89
C ALA A 191 -18.13 -10.88 58.67
N GLY A 192 -18.64 -10.29 57.58
CA GLY A 192 -18.52 -8.87 57.28
C GLY A 192 -19.06 -7.96 58.38
N LYS A 193 -20.15 -8.35 59.05
CA LYS A 193 -20.77 -7.63 60.19
C LYS A 193 -19.83 -7.39 61.38
N TYR A 194 -18.80 -8.22 61.55
CA TYR A 194 -17.85 -8.15 62.67
C TYR A 194 -16.46 -7.66 62.25
N THR A 195 -16.25 -7.42 60.96
CA THR A 195 -14.94 -7.20 60.36
C THR A 195 -14.62 -5.70 60.26
N ARG A 196 -13.39 -5.26 60.61
CA ARG A 196 -12.99 -3.84 60.51
C ARG A 196 -13.22 -3.20 59.15
N SER A 197 -12.99 -3.92 58.05
CA SER A 197 -13.23 -3.46 56.68
C SER A 197 -14.70 -3.51 56.23
N GLY A 198 -15.59 -4.16 57.00
CA GLY A 198 -16.94 -4.52 56.58
C GLY A 198 -17.03 -5.66 55.56
N ILE A 199 -15.89 -6.08 54.99
CA ILE A 199 -15.81 -7.13 53.96
C ILE A 199 -15.54 -8.47 54.63
N GLY A 200 -16.54 -9.34 54.68
CA GLY A 200 -16.35 -10.72 55.08
C GLY A 200 -15.61 -11.54 54.02
N GLN A 201 -15.00 -12.64 54.46
CA GLN A 201 -14.32 -13.55 53.55
C GLN A 201 -14.70 -15.01 53.81
N ILE A 202 -14.60 -15.85 52.77
CA ILE A 202 -14.44 -17.30 52.89
C ILE A 202 -12.95 -17.61 52.59
N PRO A 203 -12.07 -17.79 53.60
CA PRO A 203 -10.61 -17.80 53.40
C PRO A 203 -10.09 -19.11 52.80
N GLU A 204 -10.74 -20.23 53.11
CA GLU A 204 -10.65 -21.49 52.38
C GLU A 204 -12.03 -22.01 51.99
N SER A 205 -12.10 -22.63 50.81
CA SER A 205 -13.27 -23.39 50.35
C SER A 205 -12.85 -24.48 49.39
N SER A 206 -13.68 -25.53 49.29
CA SER A 206 -13.59 -26.57 48.26
C SER A 206 -13.78 -26.06 46.82
N GLY A 207 -14.20 -24.80 46.65
CA GLY A 207 -14.68 -24.30 45.36
C GLY A 207 -15.96 -24.99 44.86
N ASN A 208 -16.64 -25.75 45.73
CA ASN A 208 -17.83 -26.54 45.39
C ASN A 208 -17.71 -27.41 44.12
N SER A 209 -16.54 -28.05 43.92
CA SER A 209 -16.14 -29.00 42.86
C SER A 209 -16.57 -28.70 41.42
N ASN A 210 -17.86 -28.71 41.15
CA ASN A 210 -18.51 -28.63 39.85
C ASN A 210 -19.07 -27.22 39.57
N ASN A 211 -19.42 -26.44 40.61
CA ASN A 211 -19.90 -25.05 40.48
C ASN A 211 -19.00 -24.04 41.22
N LYS A 212 -17.77 -23.87 40.70
CA LYS A 212 -16.78 -22.89 41.20
C LYS A 212 -17.22 -21.44 40.90
N SER A 213 -17.65 -21.17 39.67
CA SER A 213 -18.11 -19.84 39.24
C SER A 213 -19.30 -19.35 40.06
N GLY A 214 -20.27 -20.23 40.34
CA GLY A 214 -21.44 -19.91 41.17
C GLY A 214 -21.08 -19.49 42.59
N LEU A 215 -20.07 -20.14 43.21
CA LEU A 215 -19.55 -19.73 44.51
C LEU A 215 -19.01 -18.30 44.48
N TYR A 216 -18.23 -17.95 43.45
CA TYR A 216 -17.68 -16.60 43.31
C TYR A 216 -18.79 -15.59 43.06
N ALA A 217 -19.71 -15.91 42.15
CA ALA A 217 -20.86 -15.09 41.79
C ALA A 217 -21.75 -14.76 43.01
N VAL A 218 -22.14 -15.74 43.84
CA VAL A 218 -23.00 -15.45 45.02
C VAL A 218 -22.28 -14.67 46.12
N VAL A 219 -20.98 -14.92 46.35
CA VAL A 219 -20.24 -14.25 47.41
C VAL A 219 -19.91 -12.80 47.01
N LEU A 220 -19.45 -12.57 45.77
CA LEU A 220 -19.17 -11.23 45.23
C LEU A 220 -20.44 -10.38 45.14
N GLN A 221 -21.58 -10.95 44.72
CA GLN A 221 -22.87 -10.24 44.68
C GLN A 221 -23.27 -9.71 46.07
N SER A 222 -22.87 -10.41 47.14
CA SER A 222 -23.12 -9.99 48.51
C SER A 222 -22.17 -8.92 49.06
N GLY A 223 -21.21 -8.43 48.26
CA GLY A 223 -20.19 -7.46 48.69
C GLY A 223 -19.08 -8.07 49.55
N ASN A 224 -18.91 -9.39 49.48
CA ASN A 224 -17.92 -10.14 50.25
C ASN A 224 -16.95 -10.88 49.33
N SER A 225 -15.90 -11.45 49.90
CA SER A 225 -14.82 -12.10 49.15
C SER A 225 -14.74 -13.61 49.41
N VAL A 226 -14.18 -14.36 48.46
CA VAL A 226 -13.95 -15.81 48.61
C VAL A 226 -12.62 -16.20 47.99
N SER A 227 -11.87 -17.01 48.72
CA SER A 227 -10.68 -17.72 48.27
C SER A 227 -11.03 -19.19 48.02
N SER A 228 -10.35 -19.84 47.09
CA SER A 228 -10.43 -21.29 46.88
C SER A 228 -9.12 -21.95 47.24
N TRP A 229 -9.22 -23.08 47.94
CA TRP A 229 -8.07 -23.83 48.41
C TRP A 229 -7.56 -24.78 47.32
N HIS A 230 -6.24 -25.01 47.31
CA HIS A 230 -5.50 -25.93 46.43
C HIS A 230 -5.60 -25.77 44.90
N LEU A 231 -4.42 -25.65 44.27
CA LEU A 231 -4.24 -25.86 42.83
C LEU A 231 -4.28 -27.35 42.47
N ASN A 232 -3.66 -28.20 43.29
CA ASN A 232 -3.64 -29.66 43.23
C ASN A 232 -3.87 -30.23 44.64
N ASN A 233 -4.54 -31.38 44.77
CA ASN A 233 -4.71 -32.09 46.04
C ASN A 233 -4.57 -33.60 45.84
N SER A 234 -3.63 -34.20 46.56
CA SER A 234 -3.24 -35.61 46.45
C SER A 234 -3.45 -36.44 47.73
N HIS A 235 -4.05 -35.86 48.76
CA HIS A 235 -4.29 -36.53 50.05
C HIS A 235 -5.77 -36.56 50.45
N ALA A 236 -6.66 -36.00 49.64
CA ALA A 236 -8.09 -36.28 49.71
C ALA A 236 -8.50 -37.24 48.58
N ALA A 237 -9.10 -38.39 48.93
CA ALA A 237 -9.69 -39.35 47.98
C ALA A 237 -11.01 -38.83 47.36
N ASN A 238 -11.00 -37.58 46.88
CA ASN A 238 -12.06 -36.85 46.20
C ASN A 238 -11.40 -35.70 45.42
N ALA A 239 -11.31 -35.79 44.09
CA ALA A 239 -10.85 -34.71 43.21
C ALA A 239 -11.67 -33.40 43.30
N SER A 240 -12.74 -33.39 44.10
CA SER A 240 -13.67 -32.28 44.34
C SER A 240 -13.07 -30.97 44.86
N PHE A 241 -11.80 -30.94 45.25
CA PHE A 241 -11.17 -29.79 45.93
C PHE A 241 -10.05 -29.12 45.11
N SER A 242 -9.81 -29.56 43.88
CA SER A 242 -8.65 -29.14 43.06
C SER A 242 -9.03 -28.15 41.95
N PHE A 243 -8.05 -27.46 41.36
CA PHE A 243 -8.17 -26.75 40.08
C PHE A 243 -7.67 -27.58 38.89
N TYR A 244 -6.65 -28.42 39.11
CA TYR A 244 -6.13 -29.35 38.11
C TYR A 244 -6.55 -30.79 38.43
N GLY A 245 -6.77 -31.62 37.40
CA GLY A 245 -7.07 -33.04 37.60
C GLY A 245 -5.89 -33.83 38.15
N GLU A 246 -6.14 -35.06 38.61
CA GLU A 246 -5.07 -36.03 38.85
C GLU A 246 -4.32 -36.32 37.53
N PRO A 247 -2.98 -36.24 37.49
CA PRO A 247 -2.20 -36.58 36.29
C PRO A 247 -2.40 -38.04 35.89
N LYS A 248 -2.57 -38.31 34.59
CA LYS A 248 -2.66 -39.68 34.04
C LYS A 248 -1.44 -40.55 34.38
N ASP A 249 -0.29 -39.90 34.58
CA ASP A 249 1.00 -40.53 34.88
C ASP A 249 1.27 -40.68 36.40
N GLY A 250 0.30 -40.30 37.25
CA GLY A 250 0.33 -40.60 38.69
C GLY A 250 1.21 -39.72 39.58
N TYR A 251 1.55 -38.49 39.16
CA TYR A 251 2.31 -37.57 40.04
C TYR A 251 1.47 -37.11 41.25
N GLU A 252 1.80 -37.64 42.42
CA GLU A 252 1.16 -37.32 43.70
C GLU A 252 1.48 -35.91 44.22
N TRP A 253 2.40 -35.14 43.65
CA TRP A 253 2.77 -33.83 44.22
C TRP A 253 3.07 -32.76 43.17
N TYR A 254 2.71 -31.51 43.47
CA TYR A 254 2.92 -30.36 42.58
C TYR A 254 4.40 -30.16 42.19
N TYR A 255 5.34 -30.50 43.08
CA TYR A 255 6.79 -30.40 42.83
C TYR A 255 7.34 -31.52 41.94
N GLN A 256 6.52 -32.53 41.60
CA GLN A 256 6.86 -33.59 40.64
C GLN A 256 6.44 -33.22 39.21
N TRP A 257 5.66 -32.15 39.02
CA TRP A 257 5.23 -31.70 37.70
C TRP A 257 6.41 -31.14 36.91
N VAL A 258 6.58 -31.64 35.68
CA VAL A 258 7.52 -31.06 34.70
C VAL A 258 6.80 -29.91 33.99
N LEU A 259 7.53 -28.85 33.64
CA LEU A 259 6.95 -27.72 32.91
C LEU A 259 6.42 -28.20 31.55
N GLY A 260 5.09 -28.11 31.35
CA GLY A 260 4.40 -28.66 30.18
C GLY A 260 3.68 -30.00 30.39
N THR A 261 3.81 -30.66 31.54
CA THR A 261 3.05 -31.89 31.89
C THR A 261 1.90 -31.61 32.87
N ILE A 262 1.34 -30.40 32.82
CA ILE A 262 0.21 -30.01 33.69
C ILE A 262 -1.06 -30.73 33.20
N PRO A 263 -1.84 -31.39 34.08
CA PRO A 263 -3.09 -32.04 33.69
C PRO A 263 -4.11 -31.05 33.13
N GLU A 264 -5.00 -31.53 32.26
CA GLU A 264 -6.12 -30.72 31.77
C GLU A 264 -6.99 -30.25 32.95
N MET A 265 -7.33 -28.96 32.97
CA MET A 265 -8.25 -28.41 33.96
C MET A 265 -9.65 -29.03 33.77
N PRO A 266 -10.31 -29.53 34.82
CA PRO A 266 -11.72 -29.93 34.74
C PRO A 266 -12.60 -28.78 34.26
N VAL A 267 -13.71 -29.10 33.59
CA VAL A 267 -14.66 -28.14 33.00
C VAL A 267 -15.06 -27.02 33.98
N SER A 268 -15.29 -27.34 35.26
CA SER A 268 -15.62 -26.37 36.31
C SER A 268 -14.47 -25.41 36.65
N ALA A 269 -13.21 -25.84 36.51
CA ALA A 269 -12.02 -25.02 36.71
C ALA A 269 -11.69 -24.16 35.47
N GLN A 270 -11.97 -24.66 34.26
CA GLN A 270 -11.94 -23.84 33.03
C GLN A 270 -12.95 -22.68 33.14
N ARG A 271 -14.19 -22.98 33.56
CA ARG A 271 -15.23 -21.97 33.83
C ARG A 271 -14.82 -20.97 34.90
N ALA A 272 -14.31 -21.45 36.05
CA ALA A 272 -13.79 -20.59 37.11
C ALA A 272 -12.71 -19.63 36.61
N THR A 273 -11.82 -20.11 35.73
CA THR A 273 -10.78 -19.30 35.09
C THR A 273 -11.40 -18.24 34.17
N ASN A 274 -12.38 -18.59 33.33
CA ASN A 274 -13.05 -17.64 32.45
C ASN A 274 -13.85 -16.58 33.23
N PHE A 275 -14.58 -16.98 34.28
CA PHE A 275 -15.24 -16.09 35.22
C PHE A 275 -14.23 -15.11 35.84
N ASN A 276 -13.09 -15.61 36.33
CA ASN A 276 -12.06 -14.77 36.96
C ASN A 276 -11.38 -13.82 35.96
N ILE A 277 -11.18 -14.21 34.70
CA ILE A 277 -10.65 -13.30 33.67
C ILE A 277 -11.65 -12.20 33.35
N SER A 278 -12.95 -12.51 33.27
CA SER A 278 -14.00 -11.50 33.04
C SER A 278 -14.22 -10.58 34.25
N ILE A 279 -14.25 -11.10 35.47
CA ILE A 279 -14.51 -10.31 36.69
C ILE A 279 -13.35 -9.33 36.97
N ASN A 280 -12.10 -9.72 36.69
CA ASN A 280 -10.92 -8.88 36.87
C ASN A 280 -10.96 -7.65 35.93
N LYS A 281 -11.62 -7.74 34.77
CA LYS A 281 -11.86 -6.58 33.88
C LYS A 281 -12.83 -5.55 34.46
N MET A 282 -13.55 -5.86 35.55
CA MET A 282 -14.44 -4.98 36.31
C MET A 282 -13.91 -4.58 37.70
N ASN A 283 -12.67 -4.92 38.06
CA ASN A 283 -12.22 -4.89 39.46
C ASN A 283 -12.47 -3.54 40.17
N GLU A 284 -12.03 -2.43 39.56
CA GLU A 284 -12.24 -1.08 40.10
C GLU A 284 -13.72 -0.72 40.22
N LEU A 285 -14.54 -1.04 39.21
CA LEU A 285 -15.98 -0.80 39.25
C LEU A 285 -16.63 -1.55 40.42
N ILE A 286 -16.45 -2.88 40.50
CA ILE A 286 -17.08 -3.76 41.50
C ILE A 286 -16.78 -3.31 42.92
N SER A 287 -15.55 -2.85 43.19
CA SER A 287 -15.14 -2.33 44.50
C SER A 287 -15.98 -1.13 44.99
N SER A 288 -16.67 -0.44 44.08
CA SER A 288 -17.44 0.79 44.34
C SER A 288 -18.96 0.63 44.26
N LEU A 289 -19.47 -0.57 43.96
CA LEU A 289 -20.91 -0.83 43.76
C LEU A 289 -21.63 -1.29 45.02
N ASN A 290 -22.93 -0.97 45.11
CA ASN A 290 -23.80 -1.57 46.11
C ASN A 290 -24.16 -3.01 45.69
N THR A 291 -24.45 -3.86 46.68
CA THR A 291 -24.90 -5.24 46.43
C THR A 291 -26.24 -5.33 45.68
N THR A 292 -27.03 -4.26 45.71
CA THR A 292 -28.27 -4.10 44.91
C THR A 292 -28.03 -3.75 43.45
N ASP A 293 -26.84 -3.25 43.11
CA ASP A 293 -26.43 -2.95 41.74
C ASP A 293 -25.73 -4.14 41.07
N MET A 294 -25.60 -5.27 41.78
CA MET A 294 -24.97 -6.50 41.29
C MET A 294 -25.94 -7.68 41.30
N ALA A 295 -25.89 -8.52 40.27
CA ALA A 295 -26.70 -9.74 40.15
C ALA A 295 -25.89 -10.89 39.56
N GLU A 296 -26.07 -12.08 40.11
CA GLU A 296 -25.61 -13.35 39.53
C GLU A 296 -26.74 -14.06 38.77
N PHE A 297 -26.42 -15.01 37.89
CA PHE A 297 -27.40 -15.81 37.15
C PHE A 297 -26.94 -17.26 37.03
N ASN A 298 -27.90 -18.20 37.03
CA ASN A 298 -27.67 -19.65 37.08
C ASN A 298 -26.74 -20.13 38.22
N SER A 299 -26.76 -19.42 39.34
CA SER A 299 -25.80 -19.51 40.44
C SER A 299 -26.07 -20.62 41.46
N GLY A 300 -27.10 -21.46 41.26
CA GLY A 300 -27.61 -22.43 42.23
C GLY A 300 -26.60 -23.52 42.66
N ILE A 301 -26.86 -24.33 43.69
CA ILE A 301 -28.19 -24.82 44.14
C ILE A 301 -28.24 -24.98 45.67
N GLU A 302 -29.46 -25.09 46.21
CA GLU A 302 -29.75 -25.43 47.61
C GLU A 302 -29.72 -26.96 47.88
N SER A 303 -29.34 -27.34 49.11
CA SER A 303 -29.28 -28.73 49.64
C SER A 303 -28.10 -29.62 49.17
N ARG A 304 -27.84 -30.69 49.94
CA ARG A 304 -26.73 -31.64 49.73
C ARG A 304 -27.07 -32.68 48.64
N GLY A 305 -27.11 -32.30 47.37
CA GLY A 305 -27.36 -33.28 46.29
C GLY A 305 -27.06 -32.81 44.87
N GLN A 306 -27.60 -31.66 44.47
CA GLN A 306 -27.39 -31.07 43.15
C GLN A 306 -25.96 -30.48 43.05
N LYS A 307 -25.28 -30.67 41.91
CA LYS A 307 -23.83 -30.40 41.78
C LYS A 307 -23.50 -29.35 40.73
N ASP A 308 -24.27 -29.32 39.66
CA ASP A 308 -23.98 -28.58 38.43
C ASP A 308 -25.09 -27.53 38.22
N PRO A 309 -24.80 -26.32 37.70
CA PRO A 309 -25.83 -25.36 37.28
C PRO A 309 -26.85 -25.98 36.33
N ASP A 310 -28.06 -25.43 36.29
CA ASP A 310 -29.10 -25.94 35.39
C ASP A 310 -28.66 -25.71 33.95
N LYS A 311 -28.54 -26.79 33.17
CA LYS A 311 -28.02 -26.73 31.79
C LYS A 311 -28.82 -25.79 30.92
N GLN A 312 -30.15 -25.85 31.03
CA GLN A 312 -31.04 -24.88 30.42
C GLN A 312 -31.54 -23.94 31.51
N TYR A 313 -31.18 -22.67 31.40
CA TYR A 313 -31.57 -21.62 32.35
C TYR A 313 -32.08 -20.40 31.59
N THR A 314 -33.10 -19.74 32.14
CA THR A 314 -33.50 -18.39 31.78
C THR A 314 -33.98 -17.69 33.05
N GLY A 315 -33.44 -16.52 33.35
CA GLY A 315 -33.79 -15.78 34.57
C GLY A 315 -33.62 -14.28 34.40
N THR A 316 -34.59 -13.52 34.90
CA THR A 316 -34.63 -12.05 34.84
C THR A 316 -34.45 -11.47 36.23
N LYS A 317 -33.57 -10.48 36.38
CA LYS A 317 -33.34 -9.71 37.61
C LYS A 317 -33.36 -8.21 37.29
N LYS A 318 -33.71 -7.38 38.28
CA LYS A 318 -33.72 -5.92 38.11
C LYS A 318 -32.41 -5.29 38.57
N LEU A 319 -31.76 -4.55 37.67
CA LEU A 319 -30.58 -3.72 37.95
C LEU A 319 -30.79 -2.33 37.35
N GLY A 320 -30.46 -1.26 38.09
CA GLY A 320 -30.73 0.12 37.63
C GLY A 320 -32.20 0.41 37.29
N GLY A 321 -33.14 -0.36 37.86
CA GLY A 321 -34.57 -0.33 37.51
C GLY A 321 -34.95 -1.07 36.22
N ARG A 322 -33.97 -1.46 35.39
CA ARG A 322 -34.14 -2.20 34.13
C ARG A 322 -34.20 -3.71 34.38
N ASP A 323 -34.97 -4.43 33.57
CA ASP A 323 -34.94 -5.89 33.55
C ASP A 323 -33.71 -6.39 32.76
N VAL A 324 -32.88 -7.18 33.43
CA VAL A 324 -31.71 -7.86 32.87
C VAL A 324 -32.00 -9.35 32.86
N THR A 325 -32.15 -9.94 31.69
CA THR A 325 -32.40 -11.37 31.50
C THR A 325 -31.12 -12.07 31.06
N PHE A 326 -30.82 -13.22 31.64
CA PHE A 326 -29.75 -14.12 31.18
C PHE A 326 -30.33 -15.48 30.78
N THR A 327 -29.86 -16.03 29.65
CA THR A 327 -30.24 -17.32 29.09
C THR A 327 -29.01 -18.14 28.71
N THR A 328 -29.03 -19.45 28.98
CA THR A 328 -27.96 -20.40 28.61
C THR A 328 -28.51 -21.82 28.41
N ASP A 329 -27.94 -22.55 27.44
CA ASP A 329 -28.19 -23.99 27.18
C ASP A 329 -27.01 -24.90 27.57
N SER A 330 -25.86 -24.31 27.93
CA SER A 330 -24.69 -25.04 28.45
C SER A 330 -24.62 -25.05 29.98
N GLY A 331 -25.54 -24.37 30.65
CA GLY A 331 -25.55 -24.17 32.10
C GLY A 331 -24.39 -23.30 32.56
N SER A 332 -24.05 -22.25 31.81
CA SER A 332 -23.04 -21.28 32.24
C SER A 332 -23.57 -20.42 33.39
N VAL A 333 -22.68 -19.97 34.27
CA VAL A 333 -22.95 -19.00 35.34
C VAL A 333 -22.61 -17.61 34.80
N ALA A 334 -23.45 -16.62 35.10
CA ALA A 334 -23.24 -15.26 34.64
C ALA A 334 -23.32 -14.22 35.76
N TYR A 335 -22.78 -13.04 35.51
CA TYR A 335 -22.73 -11.92 36.44
C TYR A 335 -23.03 -10.62 35.70
N ALA A 336 -23.77 -9.73 36.35
CA ALA A 336 -24.07 -8.39 35.86
C ALA A 336 -23.87 -7.36 36.97
N ALA A 337 -23.30 -6.22 36.60
CA ALA A 337 -23.01 -5.08 37.47
C ALA A 337 -23.54 -3.81 36.80
N TYR A 338 -24.46 -3.10 37.44
CA TYR A 338 -24.94 -1.80 37.00
C TYR A 338 -24.14 -0.69 37.66
N ASP A 339 -23.79 0.33 36.89
CA ASP A 339 -23.12 1.52 37.38
C ASP A 339 -24.10 2.72 37.42
N PRO A 340 -24.52 3.18 38.61
CA PRO A 340 -25.40 4.32 38.75
C PRO A 340 -24.83 5.65 38.22
N LYS A 341 -23.50 5.80 38.15
CA LYS A 341 -22.84 7.02 37.65
C LYS A 341 -23.01 7.14 36.13
N THR A 342 -22.84 6.02 35.44
CA THR A 342 -22.70 5.95 33.97
C THR A 342 -23.92 5.33 33.28
N GLN A 343 -24.91 4.90 34.06
CA GLN A 343 -26.18 4.26 33.63
C GLN A 343 -25.98 3.05 32.71
N SER A 344 -24.84 2.37 32.87
CA SER A 344 -24.42 1.23 32.06
C SER A 344 -24.48 -0.06 32.87
N THR A 345 -24.90 -1.16 32.25
CA THR A 345 -24.87 -2.50 32.84
C THR A 345 -23.76 -3.30 32.18
N TYR A 346 -22.77 -3.69 32.97
CA TYR A 346 -21.65 -4.52 32.56
C TYR A 346 -22.01 -5.99 32.79
N VAL A 347 -21.88 -6.84 31.78
CA VAL A 347 -22.30 -8.25 31.81
C VAL A 347 -21.19 -9.20 31.37
N MET A 348 -21.12 -10.37 32.01
CA MET A 348 -20.12 -11.41 31.76
C MET A 348 -20.68 -12.81 32.05
N SER A 349 -20.03 -13.85 31.51
CA SER A 349 -20.39 -15.25 31.72
C SER A 349 -19.13 -16.13 31.86
N ASP A 350 -19.26 -17.27 32.54
CA ASP A 350 -18.21 -18.30 32.64
C ASP A 350 -18.09 -19.19 31.40
N ALA A 351 -18.78 -18.81 30.31
CA ALA A 351 -18.85 -19.49 29.01
C ALA A 351 -17.52 -20.09 28.54
N LEU A 352 -17.61 -21.26 27.90
CA LEU A 352 -16.46 -22.03 27.40
C LEU A 352 -16.30 -21.97 25.87
N VAL A 353 -17.34 -21.52 25.16
CA VAL A 353 -17.44 -21.54 23.70
C VAL A 353 -18.19 -20.32 23.19
N ASP A 354 -17.85 -19.86 21.98
CA ASP A 354 -18.42 -18.68 21.31
C ASP A 354 -19.83 -18.91 20.71
N SER A 355 -20.42 -20.10 20.88
CA SER A 355 -21.55 -20.62 20.09
C SER A 355 -22.91 -19.96 20.33
N GLY A 356 -22.99 -18.94 21.19
CA GLY A 356 -24.24 -18.27 21.55
C GLY A 356 -24.86 -18.73 22.87
N ASP A 357 -24.29 -19.74 23.54
CA ASP A 357 -24.79 -20.38 24.77
C ASP A 357 -24.84 -19.49 26.02
N SER A 358 -24.62 -18.18 25.91
CA SER A 358 -24.65 -17.21 27.00
C SER A 358 -25.16 -15.86 26.48
N VAL A 359 -26.46 -15.65 26.64
CA VAL A 359 -27.18 -14.50 26.09
C VAL A 359 -27.69 -13.62 27.21
N PHE A 360 -27.41 -12.33 27.14
CA PHE A 360 -28.08 -11.31 27.93
C PHE A 360 -29.11 -10.56 27.08
N ASN A 361 -30.27 -10.22 27.64
CA ASN A 361 -31.24 -9.31 27.03
C ASN A 361 -31.63 -8.20 28.03
N LEU A 362 -31.46 -6.95 27.61
CA LEU A 362 -31.76 -5.73 28.38
C LEU A 362 -32.80 -4.83 27.68
N GLY A 363 -33.53 -5.39 26.70
CA GLY A 363 -34.49 -4.69 25.85
C GLY A 363 -33.89 -4.19 24.53
N LYS A 364 -34.74 -3.58 23.70
CA LYS A 364 -34.36 -3.08 22.37
C LYS A 364 -33.68 -1.71 22.44
N GLY A 365 -32.85 -1.40 21.45
CA GLY A 365 -32.16 -0.10 21.34
C GLY A 365 -30.95 0.05 22.25
N MET A 366 -30.48 -1.04 22.87
CA MET A 366 -29.21 -1.04 23.60
C MET A 366 -28.03 -0.96 22.62
N LYS A 367 -26.94 -0.35 23.07
CA LYS A 367 -25.59 -0.47 22.51
C LYS A 367 -24.77 -1.35 23.43
N ALA A 368 -23.95 -2.24 22.86
CA ALA A 368 -23.09 -3.14 23.62
C ALA A 368 -21.64 -3.04 23.09
N THR A 369 -20.65 -2.92 23.98
CA THR A 369 -19.23 -2.88 23.60
C THR A 369 -18.38 -3.71 24.57
N VAL A 370 -17.33 -4.35 24.06
CA VAL A 370 -16.46 -5.26 24.82
C VAL A 370 -15.21 -4.50 25.25
N GLY A 371 -14.79 -4.68 26.50
CA GLY A 371 -13.69 -3.88 27.05
C GLY A 371 -13.24 -4.32 28.43
N TYR A 372 -12.58 -3.40 29.13
CA TYR A 372 -12.10 -3.55 30.50
C TYR A 372 -11.97 -2.18 31.17
N PHE A 373 -11.96 -2.15 32.49
CA PHE A 373 -11.55 -0.98 33.25
C PHE A 373 -10.02 -0.93 33.37
N ASP A 374 -9.42 0.21 33.06
CA ASP A 374 -8.00 0.45 33.33
C ASP A 374 -7.73 0.74 34.82
N LYS A 375 -6.45 0.88 35.17
CA LYS A 375 -6.00 1.18 36.54
C LYS A 375 -6.38 2.60 37.02
N GLU A 376 -6.84 3.47 36.12
CA GLU A 376 -7.41 4.78 36.41
C GLU A 376 -8.94 4.70 36.64
N GLY A 377 -9.54 3.51 36.53
CA GLY A 377 -10.98 3.29 36.68
C GLY A 377 -11.80 3.74 35.45
N SER A 378 -11.16 3.93 34.29
CA SER A 378 -11.81 4.34 33.05
C SER A 378 -12.14 3.15 32.14
N TRP A 379 -13.25 3.23 31.39
CA TRP A 379 -13.66 2.17 30.47
C TRP A 379 -12.84 2.21 29.17
N VAL A 380 -12.07 1.16 28.91
CA VAL A 380 -11.34 0.95 27.66
C VAL A 380 -12.13 0.00 26.76
N GLU A 381 -12.73 0.56 25.71
CA GLU A 381 -13.37 -0.20 24.64
C GLU A 381 -12.32 -0.92 23.76
N THR A 382 -12.64 -2.15 23.37
CA THR A 382 -11.75 -3.03 22.57
C THR A 382 -12.44 -3.65 21.35
N ASP A 383 -13.76 -3.81 21.38
CA ASP A 383 -14.60 -4.32 20.28
C ASP A 383 -16.04 -3.79 20.46
N ARG A 384 -16.83 -3.73 19.39
CA ARG A 384 -18.28 -3.43 19.48
C ARG A 384 -19.08 -4.73 19.35
N ARG A 385 -20.13 -4.88 20.15
CA ARG A 385 -20.95 -6.10 20.16
C ARG A 385 -22.31 -5.84 19.53
N ASP A 386 -22.61 -6.60 18.47
CA ASP A 386 -23.93 -6.64 17.86
C ASP A 386 -25.00 -6.97 18.90
N VAL A 387 -26.09 -6.18 18.85
CA VAL A 387 -27.31 -6.39 19.63
C VAL A 387 -28.40 -6.80 18.65
N ALA A 388 -28.97 -7.99 18.82
CA ALA A 388 -29.99 -8.50 17.92
C ALA A 388 -31.31 -7.70 18.02
N GLY A 389 -32.16 -7.77 17.00
CA GLY A 389 -33.40 -6.96 16.90
C GLY A 389 -34.48 -7.23 17.97
N ASN A 390 -34.27 -8.23 18.83
CA ASN A 390 -35.05 -8.54 20.02
C ASN A 390 -34.42 -8.01 21.33
N GLY A 391 -33.17 -7.55 21.31
CA GLY A 391 -32.39 -7.08 22.47
C GLY A 391 -31.33 -8.08 22.97
N ASP A 392 -31.12 -9.21 22.28
CA ASP A 392 -30.15 -10.24 22.69
C ASP A 392 -28.70 -9.83 22.41
N ILE A 393 -27.82 -10.16 23.35
CA ILE A 393 -26.39 -9.83 23.40
C ILE A 393 -25.62 -11.10 23.77
N VAL A 394 -24.84 -11.64 22.84
CA VAL A 394 -23.99 -12.82 23.10
C VAL A 394 -22.70 -12.40 23.81
N VAL A 395 -22.43 -13.06 24.94
CA VAL A 395 -21.20 -12.95 25.72
C VAL A 395 -20.36 -14.22 25.51
N LYS A 396 -19.14 -14.06 25.00
CA LYS A 396 -18.19 -15.14 24.72
C LYS A 396 -17.25 -15.38 25.92
N PRO A 397 -16.43 -16.44 25.92
CA PRO A 397 -15.46 -16.73 26.98
C PRO A 397 -14.53 -15.55 27.27
N THR A 398 -14.30 -15.26 28.55
CA THR A 398 -13.43 -14.16 29.04
C THR A 398 -13.85 -12.74 28.66
N GLU A 399 -14.99 -12.55 27.98
CA GLU A 399 -15.47 -11.21 27.64
C GLU A 399 -16.09 -10.50 28.84
N LEU A 400 -16.03 -9.17 28.76
CA LEU A 400 -16.79 -8.25 29.59
C LEU A 400 -17.48 -7.28 28.64
N VAL A 401 -18.81 -7.23 28.67
CA VAL A 401 -19.62 -6.44 27.74
C VAL A 401 -20.33 -5.32 28.51
N ARG A 402 -19.98 -4.07 28.23
CA ARG A 402 -20.74 -2.90 28.67
C ARG A 402 -21.99 -2.76 27.82
N VAL A 403 -23.16 -2.63 28.45
CA VAL A 403 -24.45 -2.44 27.79
C VAL A 403 -25.08 -1.13 28.26
N SER A 404 -25.50 -0.28 27.33
CA SER A 404 -26.01 1.07 27.62
C SER A 404 -27.10 1.51 26.64
N THR A 405 -27.86 2.55 26.99
CA THR A 405 -28.84 3.20 26.09
C THR A 405 -28.23 4.34 25.26
N ALA A 406 -27.02 4.78 25.59
CA ALA A 406 -26.16 5.68 24.83
C ALA A 406 -24.72 5.52 25.35
N PRO A 407 -23.66 5.75 24.56
CA PRO A 407 -22.29 5.78 25.08
C PRO A 407 -22.14 6.95 26.06
N THR A 408 -21.75 6.66 27.31
CA THR A 408 -21.80 7.66 28.41
C THR A 408 -20.47 7.91 29.14
N ASP A 409 -19.41 7.13 28.90
CA ASP A 409 -18.01 7.49 29.27
C ASP A 409 -17.05 7.40 28.08
N GLY A 410 -17.60 7.35 26.88
CA GLY A 410 -16.85 7.45 25.64
C GLY A 410 -17.30 8.68 24.87
N ILE A 411 -16.37 9.38 24.25
CA ILE A 411 -16.69 10.34 23.20
C ILE A 411 -17.37 9.53 22.08
N ASN A 412 -18.65 9.78 21.83
CA ASN A 412 -19.40 9.05 20.81
C ASN A 412 -18.93 9.51 19.43
N ARG A 413 -18.20 8.64 18.75
CA ARG A 413 -17.63 8.88 17.42
C ARG A 413 -18.38 8.16 16.29
N ASP A 414 -19.42 7.36 16.56
CA ASP A 414 -20.17 6.59 15.55
C ASP A 414 -20.54 7.46 14.33
N ALA A 415 -21.14 8.63 14.57
CA ALA A 415 -21.59 9.52 13.50
C ALA A 415 -20.44 10.21 12.74
N LEU A 416 -19.28 10.42 13.38
CA LEU A 416 -18.08 10.95 12.73
C LEU A 416 -17.39 9.86 11.90
N GLU A 417 -17.39 8.62 12.40
CA GLU A 417 -16.90 7.42 11.71
C GLU A 417 -17.71 7.16 10.45
N ASP A 418 -19.04 7.17 10.55
CA ASP A 418 -19.96 7.06 9.42
C ASP A 418 -19.77 8.20 8.40
N ALA A 419 -19.57 9.44 8.85
CA ALA A 419 -19.30 10.58 7.97
C ALA A 419 -17.94 10.45 7.26
N ILE A 420 -16.88 9.99 7.95
CA ILE A 420 -15.57 9.70 7.36
C ILE A 420 -15.67 8.56 6.33
N ASN A 421 -16.41 7.51 6.65
CA ASN A 421 -16.65 6.37 5.77
C ASN A 421 -17.57 6.72 4.58
N ALA A 422 -18.48 7.69 4.73
CA ALA A 422 -19.26 8.24 3.64
C ALA A 422 -18.40 9.11 2.71
N ALA A 423 -17.61 10.03 3.29
CA ALA A 423 -16.67 10.88 2.55
C ALA A 423 -15.66 10.05 1.73
N GLY A 424 -15.18 8.93 2.27
CA GLY A 424 -14.26 8.01 1.60
C GLY A 424 -14.82 7.26 0.37
N LYS A 425 -16.13 7.37 0.09
CA LYS A 425 -16.77 6.77 -1.11
C LYS A 425 -16.72 7.68 -2.33
N TYR A 426 -16.38 8.97 -2.16
CA TYR A 426 -16.28 9.93 -3.25
C TYR A 426 -14.87 9.96 -3.86
N THR A 427 -14.73 10.48 -5.09
CA THR A 427 -13.47 10.46 -5.83
C THR A 427 -13.22 11.80 -6.51
N GLU A 428 -12.02 12.35 -6.34
CA GLU A 428 -11.63 13.71 -6.74
C GLU A 428 -12.04 14.10 -8.17
N GLY A 429 -11.77 13.25 -9.16
CA GLY A 429 -12.06 13.54 -10.56
C GLY A 429 -13.55 13.74 -10.89
N ALA A 430 -14.47 13.27 -10.04
CA ALA A 430 -15.91 13.31 -10.28
C ALA A 430 -16.60 14.60 -9.79
N TYR A 431 -15.90 15.48 -9.07
CA TYR A 431 -16.48 16.67 -8.42
C TYR A 431 -15.71 17.96 -8.78
N THR A 432 -16.34 19.13 -8.56
CA THR A 432 -15.67 20.41 -8.81
C THR A 432 -14.48 20.59 -7.87
N ALA A 433 -13.45 21.31 -8.32
CA ALA A 433 -12.25 21.52 -7.50
C ALA A 433 -12.57 22.29 -6.19
N SER A 434 -13.56 23.19 -6.24
CA SER A 434 -14.00 23.95 -5.05
C SER A 434 -14.64 23.04 -3.99
N THR A 435 -15.63 22.24 -4.39
CA THR A 435 -16.37 21.38 -3.45
C THR A 435 -15.54 20.18 -3.00
N TRP A 436 -14.65 19.65 -3.85
CA TRP A 436 -13.70 18.61 -3.45
C TRP A 436 -12.66 19.11 -2.44
N ASN A 437 -12.13 20.34 -2.60
CA ASN A 437 -11.21 20.91 -1.62
C ASN A 437 -11.90 21.16 -0.27
N ALA A 438 -13.18 21.58 -0.27
CA ALA A 438 -13.98 21.71 0.94
C ALA A 438 -14.17 20.35 1.65
N LEU A 439 -14.56 19.30 0.91
CA LEU A 439 -14.67 17.94 1.46
C LEU A 439 -13.32 17.42 1.99
N SER A 440 -12.25 17.55 1.22
CA SER A 440 -10.91 17.07 1.58
C SER A 440 -10.39 17.74 2.85
N LYS A 441 -10.62 19.05 3.00
CA LYS A 441 -10.31 19.79 4.22
C LYS A 441 -11.15 19.28 5.40
N ALA A 442 -12.48 19.23 5.26
CA ALA A 442 -13.37 18.77 6.32
C ALA A 442 -13.12 17.32 6.74
N LEU A 443 -12.68 16.46 5.81
CA LEU A 443 -12.29 15.07 6.06
C LEU A 443 -10.95 14.96 6.78
N SER A 444 -9.98 15.84 6.47
CA SER A 444 -8.72 15.92 7.21
C SER A 444 -8.94 16.43 8.64
N GLU A 445 -9.80 17.42 8.82
CA GLU A 445 -10.19 17.94 10.13
C GLU A 445 -11.01 16.89 10.92
N ALA A 446 -11.89 16.14 10.25
CA ALA A 446 -12.62 15.02 10.82
C ALA A 446 -11.72 13.90 11.33
N LYS A 447 -10.76 13.44 10.53
CA LYS A 447 -9.78 12.43 10.97
C LYS A 447 -8.94 12.92 12.14
N THR A 448 -8.49 14.18 12.10
CA THR A 448 -7.76 14.80 13.22
C THR A 448 -8.57 14.79 14.52
N VAL A 449 -9.86 15.16 14.47
CA VAL A 449 -10.75 15.15 15.64
C VAL A 449 -11.10 13.72 16.09
N TYR A 450 -11.19 12.77 15.16
CA TYR A 450 -11.43 11.35 15.42
C TYR A 450 -10.26 10.70 16.17
N ASP A 451 -9.03 10.93 15.70
CA ASP A 451 -7.79 10.37 16.27
C ASP A 451 -7.36 11.07 17.59
N ALA A 452 -7.75 12.33 17.79
CA ALA A 452 -7.43 13.11 18.99
C ALA A 452 -8.16 12.58 20.24
N LYS A 453 -7.41 11.95 21.14
CA LYS A 453 -7.89 11.28 22.37
C LYS A 453 -8.54 12.22 23.39
N ASP A 454 -8.22 13.51 23.32
CA ASP A 454 -8.66 14.58 24.22
C ASP A 454 -9.84 15.41 23.67
N SER A 455 -10.36 15.07 22.48
CA SER A 455 -11.53 15.73 21.87
C SER A 455 -12.76 15.71 22.79
N THR A 456 -13.44 16.83 22.94
CA THR A 456 -14.77 16.88 23.56
C THR A 456 -15.87 16.39 22.59
N GLN A 457 -17.00 15.93 23.12
CA GLN A 457 -18.16 15.57 22.28
C GLN A 457 -18.59 16.73 21.38
N ALA A 458 -18.57 17.98 21.88
CA ALA A 458 -18.90 19.16 21.09
C ALA A 458 -17.98 19.37 19.87
N GLN A 459 -16.70 18.99 19.96
CA GLN A 459 -15.79 19.01 18.81
C GLN A 459 -16.12 17.90 17.80
N VAL A 460 -16.48 16.70 18.28
CA VAL A 460 -16.90 15.58 17.41
C VAL A 460 -18.22 15.89 16.71
N ASP A 461 -19.21 16.44 17.41
CA ASP A 461 -20.51 16.83 16.84
C ASP A 461 -20.34 17.95 15.80
N ALA A 462 -19.60 19.01 16.13
CA ALA A 462 -19.34 20.12 15.22
C ALA A 462 -18.56 19.68 13.97
N GLN A 463 -17.61 18.75 14.11
CA GLN A 463 -16.84 18.23 12.99
C GLN A 463 -17.64 17.23 12.14
N THR A 464 -18.53 16.45 12.75
CA THR A 464 -19.51 15.60 12.04
C THR A 464 -20.45 16.46 11.20
N GLN A 465 -20.99 17.53 11.78
CA GLN A 465 -21.81 18.50 11.05
C GLN A 465 -21.03 19.16 9.90
N SER A 466 -19.78 19.56 10.15
CA SER A 466 -18.92 20.19 9.13
C SER A 466 -18.58 19.25 7.96
N LEU A 467 -18.32 17.97 8.24
CA LEU A 467 -18.06 16.97 7.21
C LEU A 467 -19.33 16.64 6.40
N ASN A 468 -20.47 16.44 7.07
CA ASN A 468 -21.74 16.19 6.38
C ASN A 468 -22.15 17.38 5.49
N ALA A 469 -22.02 18.62 5.99
CA ALA A 469 -22.27 19.81 5.18
C ALA A 469 -21.34 19.90 3.94
N ALA A 470 -20.10 19.42 4.03
CA ALA A 470 -19.18 19.36 2.89
C ALA A 470 -19.54 18.23 1.90
N ILE A 471 -20.09 17.10 2.38
CA ILE A 471 -20.65 16.03 1.53
C ILE A 471 -21.90 16.52 0.79
N ASP A 472 -22.85 17.14 1.50
CA ASP A 472 -24.09 17.68 0.92
C ASP A 472 -23.82 18.81 -0.10
N SER A 473 -22.71 19.53 0.06
CA SER A 473 -22.27 20.59 -0.85
C SER A 473 -21.48 20.09 -2.07
N LEU A 474 -21.37 18.78 -2.31
CA LEU A 474 -20.63 18.22 -3.45
C LEU A 474 -21.29 18.50 -4.81
N GLU A 475 -20.75 19.44 -5.58
CA GLU A 475 -21.15 19.64 -6.97
C GLU A 475 -20.38 18.68 -7.89
N GLN A 476 -21.11 17.85 -8.65
CA GLN A 476 -20.54 16.97 -9.67
C GLN A 476 -19.83 17.76 -10.78
N LYS A 477 -18.72 17.23 -11.27
CA LYS A 477 -17.98 17.80 -12.40
C LYS A 477 -18.68 17.50 -13.71
N LYS A 478 -19.24 18.51 -14.37
CA LYS A 478 -20.04 18.39 -15.60
C LYS A 478 -19.40 19.16 -16.73
N ALA A 479 -19.28 18.52 -17.89
CA ALA A 479 -18.63 19.12 -19.06
C ALA A 479 -19.51 20.22 -19.66
N LYS A 480 -18.95 21.43 -19.75
CA LYS A 480 -19.56 22.62 -20.34
C LYS A 480 -19.15 22.82 -21.80
N GLY A 481 -18.01 22.26 -22.20
CA GLY A 481 -17.48 22.28 -23.56
C GLY A 481 -16.22 21.43 -23.71
N ILE A 482 -15.80 21.22 -24.95
CA ILE A 482 -14.56 20.53 -25.30
C ILE A 482 -13.91 21.24 -26.50
N ALA A 483 -12.57 21.34 -26.49
CA ALA A 483 -11.82 22.07 -27.49
C ALA A 483 -10.57 21.31 -27.92
N VAL A 484 -10.20 21.43 -29.20
CA VAL A 484 -8.90 20.99 -29.73
C VAL A 484 -7.90 22.11 -29.44
N THR A 485 -7.08 21.94 -28.41
CA THR A 485 -6.08 22.93 -27.99
C THR A 485 -4.72 22.72 -28.66
N THR A 486 -4.49 21.55 -29.28
CA THR A 486 -3.43 21.35 -30.28
C THR A 486 -3.89 20.27 -31.26
N THR A 487 -3.79 20.51 -32.57
CA THR A 487 -4.05 19.50 -33.61
C THR A 487 -2.93 18.46 -33.66
N PRO A 488 -3.14 17.25 -34.20
CA PRO A 488 -2.07 16.26 -34.30
C PRO A 488 -0.92 16.78 -35.15
N THR A 489 0.32 16.33 -34.91
CA THR A 489 1.48 16.71 -35.76
C THR A 489 1.33 16.28 -37.21
N LYS A 490 0.51 15.24 -37.49
CA LYS A 490 0.16 14.82 -38.84
C LYS A 490 -1.27 15.24 -39.18
N THR A 491 -1.40 16.34 -39.93
CA THR A 491 -2.67 16.83 -40.50
C THR A 491 -2.82 16.50 -41.99
N ILE A 492 -1.80 15.89 -42.60
CA ILE A 492 -1.78 15.44 -44.00
C ILE A 492 -1.43 13.96 -44.02
N TYR A 493 -2.25 13.16 -44.70
CA TYR A 493 -2.17 11.72 -44.83
C TYR A 493 -2.13 11.32 -46.31
N LYS A 494 -1.62 10.14 -46.62
CA LYS A 494 -1.73 9.48 -47.92
C LYS A 494 -2.96 8.57 -47.96
N VAL A 495 -3.44 8.19 -49.14
CA VAL A 495 -4.48 7.15 -49.29
C VAL A 495 -4.07 5.88 -48.53
N GLY A 496 -5.03 5.26 -47.85
CA GLY A 496 -4.81 4.02 -47.09
C GLY A 496 -4.04 4.16 -45.76
N GLU A 497 -3.43 5.31 -45.46
CA GLU A 497 -2.75 5.51 -44.17
C GLU A 497 -3.73 5.44 -42.99
N ARG A 498 -3.22 5.08 -41.82
CA ARG A 498 -3.96 5.16 -40.55
C ARG A 498 -3.83 6.56 -39.96
N PHE A 499 -4.87 6.99 -39.25
CA PHE A 499 -4.84 8.22 -38.48
C PHE A 499 -3.76 8.16 -37.39
N ASP A 500 -3.00 9.25 -37.21
CA ASP A 500 -1.95 9.36 -36.19
C ASP A 500 -2.31 10.50 -35.21
N PRO A 501 -2.82 10.17 -34.00
CA PRO A 501 -3.25 11.16 -33.02
C PRO A 501 -2.09 11.87 -32.30
N LYS A 502 -0.82 11.56 -32.60
CA LYS A 502 0.34 12.13 -31.87
C LYS A 502 0.26 13.65 -31.76
N ARG A 503 0.40 14.13 -30.51
CA ARG A 503 0.35 15.54 -30.10
C ARG A 503 -1.01 16.24 -30.32
N LEU A 504 -2.09 15.50 -30.60
CA LEU A 504 -3.44 15.97 -30.39
C LEU A 504 -3.63 16.29 -28.89
N ALA A 505 -3.90 17.55 -28.57
CA ALA A 505 -4.29 17.96 -27.23
C ALA A 505 -5.77 18.35 -27.26
N ILE A 506 -6.56 17.67 -26.44
CA ILE A 506 -7.99 17.93 -26.26
C ILE A 506 -8.20 18.43 -24.83
N THR A 507 -8.96 19.51 -24.66
CA THR A 507 -9.23 20.11 -23.36
C THR A 507 -10.73 20.19 -23.12
N ALA A 508 -11.20 19.60 -22.02
CA ALA A 508 -12.57 19.79 -21.55
C ALA A 508 -12.62 21.02 -20.64
N THR A 509 -13.70 21.79 -20.75
CA THR A 509 -14.03 22.89 -19.84
C THR A 509 -15.25 22.49 -19.01
N TRP A 510 -15.20 22.72 -17.71
CA TRP A 510 -16.17 22.20 -16.74
C TRP A 510 -17.15 23.28 -16.23
N ASN A 511 -18.16 22.88 -15.48
CA ASN A 511 -19.14 23.76 -14.82
C ASN A 511 -18.50 24.77 -13.88
N ASP A 512 -17.46 24.38 -13.13
CA ASP A 512 -16.67 25.25 -12.26
C ASP A 512 -15.74 26.23 -13.00
N GLY A 513 -15.75 26.21 -14.34
CA GLY A 513 -14.93 27.06 -15.20
C GLY A 513 -13.47 26.60 -15.33
N THR A 514 -13.06 25.53 -14.64
CA THR A 514 -11.75 24.92 -14.85
C THR A 514 -11.66 24.27 -16.23
N SER A 515 -10.44 24.04 -16.70
CA SER A 515 -10.17 23.31 -17.95
C SER A 515 -9.10 22.26 -17.70
N THR A 516 -9.29 21.03 -18.22
CA THR A 516 -8.33 19.93 -18.06
C THR A 516 -7.97 19.31 -19.41
N LEU A 517 -6.69 19.02 -19.61
CA LEU A 517 -6.21 18.19 -20.72
C LEU A 517 -6.77 16.77 -20.53
N LEU A 518 -7.33 16.20 -21.59
CA LEU A 518 -7.87 14.83 -21.60
C LEU A 518 -6.82 13.84 -22.12
N SER A 519 -6.85 12.64 -21.57
CA SER A 519 -6.15 11.47 -22.09
C SER A 519 -6.95 10.78 -23.21
N GLU A 520 -6.26 9.97 -24.03
CA GLU A 520 -6.87 9.25 -25.17
C GLU A 520 -7.98 8.27 -24.78
N THR A 521 -8.06 7.87 -23.51
CA THR A 521 -9.12 7.00 -22.99
C THR A 521 -10.42 7.76 -22.70
N GLU A 522 -10.38 9.08 -22.46
CA GLU A 522 -11.54 9.90 -22.06
C GLU A 522 -12.36 10.44 -23.24
N TYR A 523 -11.77 10.59 -24.42
CA TYR A 523 -12.49 10.98 -25.65
C TYR A 523 -12.50 9.87 -26.70
N SER A 524 -13.44 9.92 -27.65
CA SER A 524 -13.42 9.13 -28.88
C SER A 524 -13.16 10.03 -30.09
N LEU A 525 -12.58 9.44 -31.15
CA LEU A 525 -12.35 10.07 -32.45
C LEU A 525 -13.15 9.34 -33.53
N SER A 526 -13.76 10.08 -34.45
CA SER A 526 -14.48 9.55 -35.61
C SER A 526 -14.37 10.49 -36.82
N GLY A 527 -14.82 10.07 -38.00
CA GLY A 527 -14.86 10.90 -39.21
C GLY A 527 -13.59 10.89 -40.08
N PHE A 528 -12.54 10.16 -39.69
CA PHE A 528 -11.42 9.90 -40.60
C PHE A 528 -11.78 8.82 -41.64
N ASP A 529 -11.65 9.17 -42.92
CA ASP A 529 -11.60 8.21 -44.02
C ASP A 529 -10.34 8.48 -44.85
N SER A 530 -9.46 7.48 -44.97
CA SER A 530 -8.28 7.51 -45.83
C SER A 530 -8.46 6.79 -47.17
N LYS A 531 -9.66 6.30 -47.50
CA LYS A 531 -9.94 5.69 -48.82
C LYS A 531 -10.15 6.72 -49.92
N THR A 532 -10.56 7.93 -49.55
CA THR A 532 -10.82 9.04 -50.49
C THR A 532 -9.88 10.22 -50.19
N ILE A 533 -9.36 10.90 -51.21
CA ILE A 533 -8.53 12.10 -51.00
C ILE A 533 -9.36 13.34 -50.62
N GLY A 534 -8.71 14.48 -50.35
CA GLY A 534 -9.33 15.73 -49.92
C GLY A 534 -9.50 15.86 -48.40
N LYS A 535 -10.25 16.87 -47.97
CA LYS A 535 -10.46 17.22 -46.56
C LYS A 535 -11.34 16.19 -45.83
N LYS A 536 -10.95 15.82 -44.61
CA LYS A 536 -11.72 14.99 -43.66
C LYS A 536 -11.94 15.77 -42.37
N THR A 537 -13.15 15.66 -41.81
CA THR A 537 -13.49 16.27 -40.52
C THR A 537 -13.41 15.21 -39.44
N ILE A 538 -12.50 15.38 -38.49
CA ILE A 538 -12.40 14.54 -37.31
C ILE A 538 -13.34 15.10 -36.24
N THR A 539 -14.28 14.28 -35.77
CA THR A 539 -15.11 14.59 -34.62
C THR A 539 -14.47 14.00 -33.37
N VAL A 540 -14.34 14.84 -32.34
CA VAL A 540 -13.90 14.47 -30.99
C VAL A 540 -15.12 14.51 -30.08
N ALA A 541 -15.38 13.43 -29.35
CA ALA A 541 -16.52 13.34 -28.42
C ALA A 541 -16.06 12.92 -27.02
N LEU A 542 -16.57 13.58 -25.98
CA LEU A 542 -16.27 13.26 -24.59
C LEU A 542 -17.09 12.04 -24.13
N LYS A 543 -16.41 10.93 -23.80
CA LYS A 543 -17.09 9.71 -23.33
C LYS A 543 -17.76 9.97 -21.97
N GLY A 544 -18.94 9.40 -21.77
CA GLY A 544 -19.70 9.53 -20.52
C GLY A 544 -20.31 10.91 -20.24
N SER A 545 -20.21 11.87 -21.18
CA SER A 545 -20.90 13.16 -21.05
C SER A 545 -22.37 13.04 -21.46
N ASP A 546 -23.25 13.60 -20.62
CA ASP A 546 -24.69 13.75 -20.90
C ASP A 546 -25.11 15.22 -20.64
N PRO A 547 -25.57 15.97 -21.66
CA PRO A 547 -25.61 15.59 -23.08
C PRO A 547 -24.20 15.40 -23.68
N LEU A 548 -24.12 14.65 -24.78
CA LEU A 548 -22.84 14.33 -25.44
C LEU A 548 -22.11 15.59 -25.95
N VAL A 549 -20.99 15.93 -25.32
CA VAL A 549 -20.19 17.11 -25.67
C VAL A 549 -19.18 16.75 -26.77
N THR A 550 -19.15 17.53 -27.85
CA THR A 550 -18.30 17.28 -29.04
C THR A 550 -17.61 18.53 -29.57
N THR A 551 -16.53 18.33 -30.34
CA THR A 551 -15.83 19.36 -31.12
C THR A 551 -15.24 18.74 -32.38
N THR A 552 -14.72 19.54 -33.32
CA THR A 552 -14.13 19.01 -34.56
C THR A 552 -12.83 19.71 -34.96
N PHE A 553 -12.02 19.02 -35.76
CA PHE A 553 -10.89 19.59 -36.51
C PHE A 553 -10.79 18.94 -37.89
N ALA A 554 -9.92 19.48 -38.76
CA ALA A 554 -9.76 18.98 -40.12
C ALA A 554 -8.36 18.39 -40.35
N VAL A 555 -8.30 17.34 -41.17
CA VAL A 555 -7.09 16.79 -41.78
C VAL A 555 -7.31 16.60 -43.28
N HIS A 556 -6.26 16.34 -44.05
CA HIS A 556 -6.35 16.11 -45.49
C HIS A 556 -5.74 14.75 -45.85
N VAL A 557 -6.33 14.10 -46.84
CA VAL A 557 -5.80 12.88 -47.47
C VAL A 557 -5.38 13.24 -48.90
N LYS A 558 -4.21 12.74 -49.30
CA LYS A 558 -3.48 13.05 -50.54
C LYS A 558 -3.01 11.76 -51.24
N ASN A 559 -2.41 11.90 -52.41
CA ASN A 559 -1.81 10.81 -53.18
C ASN A 559 -0.57 10.19 -52.49
N GLU A 560 -0.06 9.06 -53.00
CA GLU A 560 1.05 8.31 -52.38
C GLU A 560 2.40 9.03 -52.36
N ASP A 561 2.60 10.01 -53.24
CA ASP A 561 3.72 10.96 -53.25
C ASP A 561 3.59 12.07 -52.19
N GLY A 562 2.37 12.39 -51.76
CA GLY A 562 2.03 13.54 -50.92
C GLY A 562 1.61 14.80 -51.70
N SER A 563 1.31 14.69 -53.00
CA SER A 563 0.78 15.76 -53.84
C SER A 563 -0.76 15.87 -53.77
N MET A 564 -1.25 17.01 -54.24
CA MET A 564 -2.50 17.08 -55.01
C MET A 564 -2.04 17.37 -56.45
N ALA A 565 -2.78 16.93 -57.48
CA ALA A 565 -2.41 17.21 -58.87
C ALA A 565 -2.25 18.73 -59.09
N ASP A 566 -1.13 19.13 -59.70
CA ASP A 566 -0.88 20.52 -60.09
C ASP A 566 -1.73 20.84 -61.32
N LYS A 567 -2.35 22.03 -61.31
CA LYS A 567 -3.32 22.51 -62.29
C LYS A 567 -2.99 23.91 -62.80
N GLY A 568 -1.82 24.48 -62.46
CA GLY A 568 -1.46 25.86 -62.82
C GLY A 568 -1.53 26.14 -64.33
N ASP A 569 -0.94 25.26 -65.15
CA ASP A 569 -0.94 25.40 -66.60
C ASP A 569 -2.32 25.12 -67.20
N LEU A 570 -3.05 24.12 -66.69
CA LEU A 570 -4.42 23.82 -67.12
C LEU A 570 -5.37 24.99 -66.85
N GLN A 571 -5.24 25.66 -65.70
CA GLN A 571 -6.03 26.84 -65.35
C GLN A 571 -5.67 28.06 -66.22
N SER A 572 -4.39 28.22 -66.53
CA SER A 572 -3.90 29.27 -67.43
C SER A 572 -4.42 29.08 -68.86
N LEU A 573 -4.43 27.83 -69.34
CA LEU A 573 -4.93 27.48 -70.67
C LEU A 573 -6.47 27.56 -70.78
N LEU A 574 -7.19 27.17 -69.72
CA LEU A 574 -8.64 27.40 -69.63
C LEU A 574 -8.99 28.90 -69.65
N ALA A 575 -8.15 29.77 -69.08
CA ALA A 575 -8.33 31.22 -69.16
C ALA A 575 -8.08 31.79 -70.57
N GLN A 576 -7.18 31.20 -71.36
CA GLN A 576 -7.01 31.52 -72.79
C GLN A 576 -8.21 31.02 -73.62
N ALA A 577 -8.67 29.80 -73.36
CA ALA A 577 -9.85 29.22 -74.01
C ALA A 577 -11.10 30.11 -73.83
N ALA A 578 -11.32 30.62 -72.62
CA ALA A 578 -12.42 31.54 -72.31
C ALA A 578 -12.36 32.89 -73.07
N GLN A 579 -11.24 33.25 -73.70
CA GLN A 579 -11.17 34.38 -74.65
C GLN A 579 -11.58 33.95 -76.07
N LEU A 580 -11.14 32.76 -76.51
CA LEU A 580 -11.50 32.20 -77.82
C LEU A 580 -13.00 31.84 -77.90
N GLU A 581 -13.60 31.38 -76.79
CA GLU A 581 -15.04 31.14 -76.67
C GLU A 581 -15.89 32.39 -76.99
N GLN A 582 -15.41 33.60 -76.69
CA GLN A 582 -16.14 34.85 -76.97
C GLN A 582 -16.25 35.17 -78.46
N ILE A 583 -15.41 34.55 -79.30
CA ILE A 583 -15.37 34.76 -80.76
C ILE A 583 -15.63 33.49 -81.56
N ILE A 584 -15.99 32.38 -80.89
CA ILE A 584 -16.00 31.04 -81.49
C ILE A 584 -17.00 30.88 -82.64
N ASP A 585 -18.08 31.66 -82.65
CA ASP A 585 -19.08 31.70 -83.73
C ASP A 585 -18.54 32.27 -85.05
N SER A 586 -17.30 32.77 -85.08
CA SER A 586 -16.60 33.16 -86.32
C SER A 586 -15.83 32.02 -86.99
N TYR A 587 -15.72 30.86 -86.34
CA TYR A 587 -15.00 29.68 -86.85
C TYR A 587 -15.96 28.63 -87.44
N PRO A 588 -15.51 27.80 -88.41
CA PRO A 588 -16.28 26.69 -88.94
C PRO A 588 -16.69 25.66 -87.86
N GLU A 589 -17.83 25.00 -88.04
CA GLU A 589 -18.41 24.07 -87.06
C GLU A 589 -17.49 22.88 -86.77
N GLU A 590 -16.79 22.41 -87.80
CA GLU A 590 -15.78 21.35 -87.76
C GLU A 590 -14.56 21.68 -86.90
N LEU A 591 -14.30 22.97 -86.63
CA LEU A 591 -13.25 23.42 -85.70
C LEU A 591 -13.83 23.83 -84.34
N ARG A 592 -15.03 24.42 -84.32
CA ARG A 592 -15.74 24.85 -83.10
C ARG A 592 -16.05 23.69 -82.16
N GLN A 593 -16.63 22.60 -82.67
CA GLN A 593 -17.09 21.51 -81.80
C GLN A 593 -15.95 20.78 -81.07
N PRO A 594 -14.83 20.37 -81.71
CA PRO A 594 -13.70 19.76 -81.02
C PRO A 594 -13.14 20.62 -79.88
N PHE A 595 -13.06 21.93 -80.06
CA PHE A 595 -12.59 22.87 -79.04
C PHE A 595 -13.54 22.97 -77.84
N LEU A 596 -14.83 23.18 -78.07
CA LEU A 596 -15.82 23.22 -76.97
C LEU A 596 -15.85 21.89 -76.20
N ASP A 597 -15.63 20.78 -76.89
CA ASP A 597 -15.51 19.45 -76.26
C ASP A 597 -14.24 19.30 -75.42
N ALA A 598 -13.12 19.87 -75.86
CA ALA A 598 -11.86 19.90 -75.11
C ALA A 598 -11.97 20.78 -73.87
N VAL A 599 -12.50 22.01 -74.00
CA VAL A 599 -12.79 22.92 -72.87
C VAL A 599 -13.66 22.24 -71.82
N ARG A 600 -14.75 21.59 -72.25
CA ARG A 600 -15.68 20.88 -71.37
C ARG A 600 -15.03 19.74 -70.58
N LYS A 601 -14.12 18.98 -71.20
CA LYS A 601 -13.34 17.91 -70.54
C LYS A 601 -12.31 18.50 -69.58
N ALA A 602 -11.58 19.52 -70.02
CA ALA A 602 -10.56 20.22 -69.24
C ALA A 602 -11.12 20.90 -67.98
N GLY A 603 -12.27 21.59 -68.10
CA GLY A 603 -12.99 22.16 -66.96
C GLY A 603 -13.45 21.10 -65.97
N ALA A 604 -14.01 19.98 -66.44
CA ALA A 604 -14.40 18.88 -65.57
C ALA A 604 -13.22 18.27 -64.79
N VAL A 605 -12.04 18.18 -65.39
CA VAL A 605 -10.80 17.76 -64.71
C VAL A 605 -10.28 18.84 -63.74
N ASN A 606 -10.35 20.12 -64.10
CA ASN A 606 -10.00 21.22 -63.20
C ASN A 606 -10.84 21.20 -61.92
N ASP A 607 -12.16 21.04 -62.06
CA ASP A 607 -13.11 21.06 -60.94
C ASP A 607 -13.08 19.75 -60.13
N LYS A 608 -12.59 18.66 -60.72
CA LYS A 608 -12.38 17.38 -60.03
C LYS A 608 -11.33 17.53 -58.92
N VAL A 609 -11.81 17.67 -57.68
CA VAL A 609 -10.99 17.75 -56.44
C VAL A 609 -10.04 16.54 -56.29
N ASN A 610 -10.38 15.40 -56.90
CA ASN A 610 -9.58 14.18 -56.90
C ASN A 610 -9.06 13.76 -58.29
N ALA A 611 -8.61 14.72 -59.12
CA ALA A 611 -7.87 14.40 -60.33
C ALA A 611 -6.50 13.77 -60.01
N THR A 612 -6.05 12.81 -60.83
CA THR A 612 -4.64 12.40 -60.89
C THR A 612 -3.83 13.43 -61.69
N GLN A 613 -2.49 13.34 -61.67
CA GLN A 613 -1.68 14.19 -62.54
C GLN A 613 -1.90 13.81 -64.01
N ASP A 614 -1.90 12.52 -64.34
CA ASP A 614 -2.17 12.00 -65.68
C ASP A 614 -3.49 12.53 -66.29
N GLU A 615 -4.55 12.65 -65.47
CA GLU A 615 -5.82 13.24 -65.91
C GLU A 615 -5.70 14.74 -66.22
N VAL A 616 -4.87 15.49 -65.47
CA VAL A 616 -4.63 16.91 -65.70
C VAL A 616 -3.71 17.13 -66.91
N ASP A 617 -2.66 16.33 -67.05
CA ASP A 617 -1.67 16.46 -68.13
C ASP A 617 -2.29 16.12 -69.50
N GLU A 618 -3.11 15.06 -69.56
CA GLU A 618 -3.87 14.72 -70.77
C GLU A 618 -4.97 15.77 -71.07
N ALA A 619 -5.62 16.33 -70.03
CA ALA A 619 -6.58 17.43 -70.22
C ALA A 619 -5.92 18.71 -70.75
N LEU A 620 -4.73 19.06 -70.25
CA LEU A 620 -3.92 20.19 -70.71
C LEU A 620 -3.53 20.00 -72.18
N LYS A 621 -2.97 18.83 -72.53
CA LYS A 621 -2.60 18.45 -73.89
C LYS A 621 -3.77 18.53 -74.87
N GLN A 622 -4.89 17.88 -74.56
CA GLN A 622 -6.06 17.85 -75.45
C GLN A 622 -6.68 19.25 -75.66
N LEU A 623 -6.66 20.11 -74.63
CA LEU A 623 -7.08 21.50 -74.77
C LEU A 623 -6.10 22.31 -75.64
N GLN A 624 -4.79 22.12 -75.48
CA GLN A 624 -3.78 22.88 -76.22
C GLN A 624 -3.77 22.54 -77.72
N ILE A 625 -3.93 21.26 -78.08
CA ILE A 625 -4.06 20.82 -79.47
C ILE A 625 -5.32 21.42 -80.12
N ALA A 626 -6.44 21.47 -79.38
CA ALA A 626 -7.68 22.07 -79.88
C ALA A 626 -7.57 23.60 -80.06
N ILE A 627 -6.87 24.28 -79.16
CA ILE A 627 -6.54 25.71 -79.27
C ILE A 627 -5.61 25.96 -80.48
N ASN A 628 -4.56 25.16 -80.65
CA ASN A 628 -3.66 25.25 -81.81
C ASN A 628 -4.44 25.07 -83.12
N THR A 629 -5.33 24.09 -83.18
CA THR A 629 -6.19 23.80 -84.35
C THR A 629 -7.09 24.98 -84.73
N LEU A 630 -7.65 25.71 -83.76
CA LEU A 630 -8.39 26.95 -84.03
C LEU A 630 -7.48 28.08 -84.48
N LEU A 631 -6.38 28.32 -83.76
CA LEU A 631 -5.46 29.42 -84.06
C LEU A 631 -4.78 29.24 -85.42
N ASP A 632 -4.56 28.02 -85.90
CA ASP A 632 -4.02 27.76 -87.25
C ASP A 632 -4.96 28.23 -88.38
N TYR A 633 -6.26 28.38 -88.11
CA TYR A 633 -7.23 28.93 -89.07
C TYR A 633 -7.21 30.47 -89.13
N SER A 634 -6.95 31.15 -88.01
CA SER A 634 -7.04 32.62 -87.89
C SER A 634 -5.69 33.33 -87.87
N ASP A 635 -4.66 32.73 -87.26
CA ASP A 635 -3.26 33.16 -87.27
C ASP A 635 -2.31 31.96 -87.57
N PRO A 636 -2.15 31.61 -88.86
CA PRO A 636 -1.36 30.44 -89.27
C PRO A 636 0.10 30.52 -88.87
N VAL A 637 0.67 29.39 -88.44
CA VAL A 637 2.08 29.24 -88.01
C VAL A 637 3.05 29.78 -89.08
N ASP A 638 3.97 30.64 -88.67
CA ASP A 638 5.03 31.19 -89.52
C ASP A 638 6.35 30.41 -89.41
N GLY A 639 6.63 29.82 -88.25
CA GLY A 639 7.77 28.92 -88.05
C GLY A 639 7.58 27.97 -86.88
N ILE A 640 8.44 26.95 -86.81
CA ILE A 640 8.57 26.10 -85.61
C ILE A 640 10.01 26.17 -85.09
N THR A 641 10.16 26.08 -83.77
CA THR A 641 11.46 26.13 -83.09
C THR A 641 11.57 24.93 -82.14
N ILE A 642 12.70 24.22 -82.20
CA ILE A 642 13.03 23.19 -81.20
C ILE A 642 13.61 23.92 -79.98
N THR A 643 12.89 23.90 -78.87
CA THR A 643 13.31 24.53 -77.60
C THR A 643 14.14 23.58 -76.73
N SER A 644 13.87 22.28 -76.82
CA SER A 644 14.69 21.21 -76.24
C SER A 644 14.90 20.10 -77.27
N ALA A 645 16.14 19.66 -77.48
CA ALA A 645 16.43 18.43 -78.20
C ALA A 645 16.16 17.20 -77.31
N PRO A 646 16.04 15.97 -77.86
CA PRO A 646 15.84 14.77 -77.05
C PRO A 646 16.97 14.56 -76.03
N THR A 647 16.64 13.97 -74.88
CA THR A 647 17.62 13.67 -73.82
C THR A 647 18.68 12.69 -74.31
N LYS A 648 18.27 11.67 -75.07
CA LYS A 648 19.18 10.78 -75.77
C LYS A 648 19.70 11.44 -77.04
N SER A 649 20.87 12.07 -76.91
CA SER A 649 21.61 12.72 -77.99
C SER A 649 22.69 11.81 -78.63
N THR A 650 22.95 10.65 -78.04
CA THR A 650 23.95 9.66 -78.51
C THR A 650 23.35 8.26 -78.56
N TYR A 651 23.64 7.54 -79.64
CA TYR A 651 23.09 6.24 -79.99
C TYR A 651 24.21 5.27 -80.39
N LYS A 652 23.97 3.97 -80.28
CA LYS A 652 24.83 2.93 -80.89
C LYS A 652 24.32 2.60 -82.30
N ILE A 653 25.20 2.04 -83.13
CA ILE A 653 24.83 1.59 -84.48
C ILE A 653 23.67 0.58 -84.37
N GLY A 654 22.58 0.85 -85.11
CA GLY A 654 21.37 0.01 -85.14
C GLY A 654 20.35 0.26 -84.03
N GLU A 655 20.52 1.26 -83.14
CA GLU A 655 19.45 1.68 -82.23
C GLU A 655 18.36 2.50 -82.94
N GLU A 656 17.13 2.47 -82.42
CA GLU A 656 16.02 3.33 -82.84
C GLU A 656 16.11 4.74 -82.21
N LEU A 657 15.43 5.73 -82.81
CA LEU A 657 15.36 7.10 -82.29
C LEU A 657 14.48 7.15 -81.04
N ASP A 658 14.99 7.74 -79.96
CA ASP A 658 14.21 8.08 -78.77
C ASP A 658 13.88 9.59 -78.80
N PRO A 659 12.61 9.99 -79.00
CA PRO A 659 12.20 11.38 -79.01
C PRO A 659 12.00 11.97 -77.60
N ALA A 660 12.21 11.22 -76.51
CA ALA A 660 11.94 11.68 -75.16
C ALA A 660 12.67 13.00 -74.82
N GLY A 661 11.92 13.99 -74.35
CA GLY A 661 12.43 15.33 -74.03
C GLY A 661 12.53 16.30 -75.21
N LEU A 662 12.17 15.88 -76.43
CA LEU A 662 11.99 16.81 -77.55
C LEU A 662 10.84 17.79 -77.22
N ALA A 663 11.15 19.09 -77.19
CA ALA A 663 10.17 20.16 -77.05
C ALA A 663 10.20 21.06 -78.28
N VAL A 664 9.03 21.35 -78.83
CA VAL A 664 8.85 22.12 -80.07
C VAL A 664 7.79 23.20 -79.81
N MET A 665 8.07 24.42 -80.22
CA MET A 665 7.15 25.56 -80.18
C MET A 665 6.75 25.97 -81.59
N ALA A 666 5.47 26.21 -81.82
CA ALA A 666 5.00 27.02 -82.93
C ALA A 666 5.32 28.50 -82.68
N THR A 667 5.46 29.28 -83.75
CA THR A 667 5.46 30.75 -83.71
C THR A 667 4.55 31.25 -84.83
N ARG A 668 3.52 32.00 -84.46
CA ARG A 668 2.44 32.48 -85.34
C ARG A 668 2.78 33.85 -85.95
N LYS A 669 2.00 34.36 -86.90
CA LYS A 669 2.32 35.65 -87.58
C LYS A 669 2.06 36.87 -86.69
N SER A 670 1.23 36.74 -85.66
CA SER A 670 1.17 37.71 -84.56
C SER A 670 2.46 37.80 -83.72
N GLY A 671 3.31 36.77 -83.78
CA GLY A 671 4.41 36.55 -82.84
C GLY A 671 4.03 35.72 -81.61
N GLU A 672 2.76 35.31 -81.45
CA GLU A 672 2.35 34.37 -80.40
C GLU A 672 3.05 33.02 -80.56
N GLN A 673 3.39 32.39 -79.43
CA GLN A 673 4.07 31.09 -79.39
C GLN A 673 3.27 30.11 -78.53
N SER A 674 3.08 28.88 -79.03
CA SER A 674 2.42 27.79 -78.31
C SER A 674 3.22 26.49 -78.46
N PRO A 675 3.19 25.59 -77.46
CA PRO A 675 3.85 24.29 -77.56
C PRO A 675 3.12 23.38 -78.56
N LEU A 676 3.88 22.45 -79.14
CA LEU A 676 3.41 21.42 -80.06
C LEU A 676 3.66 20.02 -79.46
N TYR A 677 2.62 19.18 -79.50
CA TYR A 677 2.68 17.78 -79.07
C TYR A 677 3.00 16.85 -80.26
N ALA A 678 3.35 15.60 -79.95
CA ALA A 678 3.80 14.63 -80.96
C ALA A 678 2.75 14.31 -82.04
N GLU A 679 1.46 14.53 -81.76
CA GLU A 679 0.36 14.42 -82.71
C GLU A 679 0.36 15.52 -83.78
N GLU A 680 1.00 16.66 -83.52
CA GLU A 680 0.99 17.86 -84.37
C GLU A 680 2.17 17.92 -85.35
N TYR A 681 3.16 17.02 -85.23
CA TYR A 681 4.31 16.94 -86.15
C TYR A 681 4.71 15.49 -86.50
N THR A 682 5.71 15.36 -87.37
CA THR A 682 6.37 14.09 -87.73
C THR A 682 7.88 14.23 -87.63
N LEU A 683 8.57 13.10 -87.37
CA LEU A 683 10.03 13.01 -87.30
C LEU A 683 10.58 12.19 -88.47
N SER A 684 11.71 12.63 -89.04
CA SER A 684 12.34 11.98 -90.20
C SER A 684 13.85 12.23 -90.24
N GLY A 685 14.59 11.50 -91.09
CA GLY A 685 16.02 11.72 -91.33
C GLY A 685 16.98 11.04 -90.35
N PHE A 686 16.49 10.35 -89.32
CA PHE A 686 17.32 9.52 -88.47
C PHE A 686 17.72 8.21 -89.18
N ASP A 687 19.02 7.97 -89.27
CA ASP A 687 19.65 6.74 -89.78
C ASP A 687 20.79 6.36 -88.82
N SER A 688 20.68 5.20 -88.16
CA SER A 688 21.67 4.67 -87.22
C SER A 688 22.56 3.58 -87.81
N SER A 689 22.57 3.39 -89.14
CA SER A 689 23.33 2.32 -89.82
C SER A 689 24.85 2.49 -89.77
N ALA A 690 25.37 3.68 -89.46
CA ALA A 690 26.79 3.97 -89.34
C ALA A 690 27.08 5.01 -88.25
N ALA A 691 28.29 4.97 -87.68
CA ALA A 691 28.76 5.98 -86.72
C ALA A 691 28.99 7.34 -87.40
N GLY A 692 28.54 8.43 -86.76
CA GLY A 692 28.58 9.78 -87.33
C GLY A 692 27.63 10.75 -86.63
N LYS A 693 27.44 11.94 -87.22
CA LYS A 693 26.42 12.91 -86.80
C LYS A 693 25.25 12.89 -87.76
N VAL A 694 24.04 12.76 -87.22
CA VAL A 694 22.80 12.49 -87.96
C VAL A 694 21.82 13.63 -87.68
N ALA A 695 21.24 14.22 -88.73
CA ALA A 695 20.30 15.33 -88.60
C ALA A 695 18.86 14.83 -88.66
N VAL A 696 18.10 15.03 -87.58
CA VAL A 696 16.69 14.65 -87.48
C VAL A 696 15.82 15.87 -87.78
N VAL A 697 14.88 15.73 -88.70
CA VAL A 697 13.97 16.80 -89.15
C VAL A 697 12.60 16.62 -88.53
N VAL A 698 12.19 17.61 -87.75
CA VAL A 698 10.83 17.83 -87.26
C VAL A 698 10.04 18.55 -88.35
N SER A 699 8.88 18.01 -88.72
CA SER A 699 7.98 18.61 -89.72
C SER A 699 6.57 18.76 -89.16
N LEU A 700 6.08 20.00 -89.04
CA LEU A 700 4.71 20.30 -88.62
C LEU A 700 3.70 19.69 -89.61
N ASN A 701 2.60 19.11 -89.11
CA ASN A 701 1.54 18.45 -89.89
C ASN A 701 0.60 19.45 -90.61
N ALA A 702 1.17 20.52 -91.18
CA ALA A 702 0.49 21.62 -91.87
C ALA A 702 0.98 21.79 -93.32
N ASN A 703 0.30 22.64 -94.11
CA ASN A 703 0.63 22.88 -95.51
C ASN A 703 0.72 24.39 -95.83
N PRO A 704 1.89 24.92 -96.26
CA PRO A 704 3.16 24.24 -96.43
C PRO A 704 3.79 23.85 -95.08
N ALA A 705 4.43 22.68 -95.03
CA ALA A 705 5.07 22.17 -93.82
C ALA A 705 6.17 23.13 -93.33
N LYS A 706 6.10 23.47 -92.04
CA LYS A 706 7.18 24.19 -91.33
C LYS A 706 8.12 23.15 -90.72
N THR A 707 9.43 23.36 -90.86
CA THR A 707 10.43 22.39 -90.43
C THR A 707 11.50 23.01 -89.54
N ALA A 708 12.04 22.19 -88.64
CA ALA A 708 13.23 22.49 -87.84
C ALA A 708 14.04 21.19 -87.70
N SER A 709 15.32 21.28 -87.35
CA SER A 709 16.17 20.09 -87.19
C SER A 709 17.13 20.17 -86.01
N PHE A 710 17.40 19.01 -85.42
CA PHE A 710 18.43 18.80 -84.40
C PHE A 710 19.44 17.77 -84.88
N THR A 711 20.54 17.58 -84.15
CA THR A 711 21.60 16.62 -84.49
C THR A 711 21.87 15.69 -83.33
N VAL A 712 21.97 14.39 -83.63
CA VAL A 712 22.35 13.32 -82.71
C VAL A 712 23.63 12.63 -83.20
N THR A 713 24.31 11.89 -82.33
CA THR A 713 25.56 11.18 -82.65
C THR A 713 25.37 9.68 -82.57
N VAL A 714 25.97 8.92 -83.50
CA VAL A 714 26.00 7.46 -83.49
C VAL A 714 27.44 7.00 -83.24
N ILE A 715 27.65 6.06 -82.32
CA ILE A 715 28.98 5.62 -81.83
C ILE A 715 29.17 4.09 -81.85
N ALA A 716 30.41 3.65 -81.60
CA ALA A 716 30.82 2.27 -81.37
C ALA A 716 31.13 2.01 -79.87
N ASP A 717 31.38 0.75 -79.49
CA ASP A 717 31.52 0.29 -78.09
C ASP A 717 32.99 0.10 -77.62
N GLU A 718 33.21 0.16 -76.30
CA GLU A 718 34.50 -0.08 -75.62
C GLU A 718 34.41 -1.20 -74.54
N THR A 719 35.53 -1.59 -73.90
CA THR A 719 35.67 -2.88 -73.17
C THR A 719 36.18 -2.77 -71.71
N PRO A 720 35.98 -3.81 -70.85
CA PRO A 720 36.14 -3.69 -69.38
C PRO A 720 37.50 -4.14 -68.78
N VAL A 721 37.75 -3.71 -67.54
CA VAL A 721 38.97 -3.92 -66.70
C VAL A 721 39.08 -5.34 -66.11
N ARG A 722 40.30 -5.82 -65.85
CA ARG A 722 40.65 -7.16 -65.33
C ARG A 722 41.29 -7.10 -63.93
N ARG A 723 40.87 -8.02 -63.04
CA ARG A 723 41.22 -8.02 -61.59
C ARG A 723 41.71 -9.37 -61.03
N ASP A 724 41.95 -10.33 -61.90
CA ASP A 724 42.33 -11.71 -61.56
C ASP A 724 43.66 -11.79 -60.78
N LYS A 725 44.75 -11.19 -61.31
CA LYS A 725 46.07 -11.22 -60.65
C LYS A 725 46.07 -10.69 -59.21
N LEU A 726 45.26 -9.66 -58.94
CA LEU A 726 45.20 -9.01 -57.63
C LEU A 726 44.56 -9.92 -56.58
N GLN A 727 43.52 -10.68 -56.97
CA GLN A 727 42.92 -11.70 -56.11
C GLN A 727 43.91 -12.85 -55.83
N ASP A 728 44.65 -13.33 -56.84
CA ASP A 728 45.65 -14.40 -56.66
C ASP A 728 46.75 -14.01 -55.65
N ALA A 729 47.26 -12.78 -55.72
CA ALA A 729 48.25 -12.25 -54.78
C ALA A 729 47.70 -12.15 -53.34
N ILE A 730 46.45 -11.69 -53.20
CA ILE A 730 45.73 -11.61 -51.91
C ILE A 730 45.58 -13.00 -51.28
N ASP A 731 45.23 -14.00 -52.08
CA ASP A 731 45.07 -15.38 -51.60
C ASP A 731 46.42 -16.05 -51.33
N ALA A 732 47.48 -15.69 -52.05
CA ALA A 732 48.86 -16.12 -51.75
C ALA A 732 49.32 -15.61 -50.38
N ALA A 733 49.20 -14.30 -50.12
CA ALA A 733 49.53 -13.70 -48.83
C ALA A 733 48.74 -14.31 -47.67
N THR A 734 47.45 -14.55 -47.86
CA THR A 734 46.53 -15.06 -46.83
C THR A 734 46.79 -16.53 -46.46
N ARG A 735 47.60 -17.26 -47.22
CA ARG A 735 48.01 -18.66 -46.94
C ARG A 735 49.29 -18.79 -46.11
N LEU A 736 49.89 -17.67 -45.70
CA LEU A 736 51.12 -17.61 -44.91
C LEU A 736 50.78 -17.50 -43.41
N ASN A 737 51.69 -17.92 -42.54
CA ASN A 737 51.49 -17.95 -41.09
C ASN A 737 52.49 -17.06 -40.37
N GLU A 738 52.02 -16.16 -39.49
CA GLU A 738 52.85 -15.14 -38.84
C GLU A 738 54.01 -15.72 -38.03
N SER A 739 53.78 -16.83 -37.32
CA SER A 739 54.79 -17.45 -36.44
C SER A 739 56.02 -17.99 -37.16
N ASP A 740 55.94 -18.20 -38.47
CA ASP A 740 57.06 -18.70 -39.29
C ASP A 740 58.10 -17.61 -39.58
N TYR A 741 57.74 -16.33 -39.43
CA TYR A 741 58.47 -15.17 -39.95
C TYR A 741 58.80 -14.12 -38.89
N THR A 742 59.80 -13.29 -39.15
CA THR A 742 60.12 -12.18 -38.25
C THR A 742 59.02 -11.12 -38.28
N GLN A 743 58.65 -10.62 -37.10
CA GLN A 743 57.61 -9.60 -36.90
C GLN A 743 57.80 -8.37 -37.80
N GLN A 744 59.05 -7.94 -38.02
CA GLN A 744 59.36 -6.83 -38.92
C GLN A 744 59.00 -7.13 -40.37
N SER A 745 59.37 -8.31 -40.89
CA SER A 745 59.01 -8.71 -42.27
C SER A 745 57.51 -8.95 -42.43
N TRP A 746 56.85 -9.49 -41.40
CA TRP A 746 55.40 -9.72 -41.42
C TRP A 746 54.58 -8.43 -41.40
N SER A 747 55.02 -7.41 -40.66
CA SER A 747 54.36 -6.10 -40.64
C SER A 747 54.37 -5.38 -42.00
N VAL A 748 55.33 -5.69 -42.88
CA VAL A 748 55.35 -5.19 -44.27
C VAL A 748 54.30 -5.91 -45.12
N LEU A 749 54.16 -7.24 -44.97
CA LEU A 749 53.12 -8.02 -45.66
C LEU A 749 51.71 -7.54 -45.32
N ASP A 750 51.39 -7.39 -44.04
CA ASP A 750 50.06 -6.95 -43.57
C ASP A 750 49.67 -5.57 -44.17
N GLN A 751 50.62 -4.63 -44.22
CA GLN A 751 50.40 -3.32 -44.84
C GLN A 751 50.14 -3.39 -46.35
N ALA A 752 50.84 -4.27 -47.08
CA ALA A 752 50.61 -4.48 -48.51
C ALA A 752 49.25 -5.18 -48.76
N LEU A 753 48.93 -6.20 -47.97
CA LEU A 753 47.70 -6.99 -48.08
C LEU A 753 46.45 -6.13 -47.87
N ARG A 754 46.51 -5.16 -46.94
CA ARG A 754 45.43 -4.18 -46.73
C ARG A 754 45.21 -3.30 -47.96
N LYS A 755 46.28 -2.75 -48.55
CA LYS A 755 46.19 -1.90 -49.76
C LYS A 755 45.63 -2.67 -50.96
N ALA A 756 46.11 -3.89 -51.18
CA ALA A 756 45.64 -4.75 -52.26
C ALA A 756 44.12 -5.02 -52.16
N ARG A 757 43.62 -5.30 -50.94
CA ARG A 757 42.19 -5.49 -50.67
C ARG A 757 41.35 -4.23 -50.87
N THR A 758 41.91 -3.03 -50.68
CA THR A 758 41.23 -1.76 -51.01
C THR A 758 41.04 -1.59 -52.51
N VAL A 759 42.12 -1.72 -53.29
CA VAL A 759 42.06 -1.53 -54.76
C VAL A 759 41.18 -2.57 -55.44
N LEU A 760 41.17 -3.82 -54.95
CA LEU A 760 40.30 -4.87 -55.48
C LEU A 760 38.80 -4.51 -55.34
N ALA A 761 38.42 -3.80 -54.28
CA ALA A 761 37.05 -3.47 -53.94
C ALA A 761 36.52 -2.17 -54.56
N ASP A 762 37.40 -1.28 -55.02
CA ASP A 762 37.05 -0.03 -55.70
C ASP A 762 36.60 -0.32 -57.13
N SER A 763 35.31 -0.12 -57.48
CA SER A 763 34.77 -0.43 -58.81
C SER A 763 35.40 0.37 -59.94
N ASP A 764 35.91 1.56 -59.64
CA ASP A 764 36.29 2.57 -60.63
C ASP A 764 37.82 2.57 -60.85
N ALA A 765 38.57 1.87 -59.99
CA ALA A 765 40.00 1.66 -60.12
C ALA A 765 40.40 1.13 -61.51
N SER A 766 41.38 1.80 -62.11
CA SER A 766 41.92 1.53 -63.43
C SER A 766 42.73 0.23 -63.48
N GLN A 767 42.98 -0.27 -64.70
CA GLN A 767 43.83 -1.45 -64.91
C GLN A 767 45.23 -1.25 -64.32
N GLU A 768 45.79 -0.04 -64.39
CA GLU A 768 47.13 0.30 -63.91
C GLU A 768 47.20 0.28 -62.37
N GLU A 769 46.16 0.78 -61.68
CA GLU A 769 46.06 0.70 -60.21
C GLU A 769 45.90 -0.73 -59.72
N VAL A 770 45.06 -1.53 -60.40
CA VAL A 770 44.82 -2.94 -60.08
C VAL A 770 46.08 -3.80 -60.26
N ASP A 771 46.83 -3.59 -61.35
CA ASP A 771 48.09 -4.29 -61.58
C ASP A 771 49.18 -3.87 -60.57
N ALA A 772 49.35 -2.56 -60.33
CA ALA A 772 50.33 -2.06 -59.37
C ALA A 772 50.07 -2.53 -57.92
N ALA A 773 48.81 -2.71 -57.54
CA ALA A 773 48.43 -3.24 -56.24
C ALA A 773 48.75 -4.75 -56.08
N ALA A 774 48.80 -5.50 -57.19
CA ALA A 774 49.15 -6.92 -57.17
C ALA A 774 50.66 -7.12 -57.00
N ASP A 775 51.45 -6.37 -57.77
CA ASP A 775 52.92 -6.43 -57.72
C ASP A 775 53.45 -6.03 -56.33
N ALA A 776 52.95 -4.93 -55.76
CA ALA A 776 53.35 -4.47 -54.43
C ALA A 776 53.06 -5.48 -53.29
N LEU A 777 52.07 -6.37 -53.48
CA LEU A 777 51.80 -7.45 -52.54
C LEU A 777 52.72 -8.66 -52.77
N ASN A 778 52.99 -9.02 -54.02
CA ASN A 778 53.92 -10.10 -54.36
C ASN A 778 55.36 -9.80 -53.89
N ASP A 779 55.80 -8.54 -53.97
CA ASP A 779 57.06 -8.08 -53.37
C ASP A 779 57.08 -8.26 -51.85
N ALA A 780 55.99 -7.89 -51.16
CA ALA A 780 55.89 -8.01 -49.71
C ALA A 780 55.83 -9.47 -49.22
N ILE A 781 55.23 -10.38 -49.99
CA ILE A 781 55.34 -11.84 -49.79
C ILE A 781 56.80 -12.30 -49.95
N SER A 782 57.49 -11.82 -50.98
CA SER A 782 58.85 -12.22 -51.31
C SER A 782 59.90 -11.70 -50.32
N ALA A 783 59.59 -10.61 -49.60
CA ALA A 783 60.45 -10.01 -48.58
C ALA A 783 60.38 -10.67 -47.19
N LEU A 784 59.62 -11.75 -47.02
CA LEU A 784 59.45 -12.44 -45.73
C LEU A 784 60.71 -13.17 -45.26
N VAL A 785 61.10 -12.95 -44.00
CA VAL A 785 62.30 -13.55 -43.38
C VAL A 785 61.88 -14.60 -42.36
N LYS A 786 62.22 -15.88 -42.58
CA LYS A 786 61.88 -16.97 -41.66
C LYS A 786 62.72 -16.98 -40.38
N ILE A 787 62.10 -17.37 -39.28
CA ILE A 787 62.78 -17.72 -38.02
C ILE A 787 63.48 -19.09 -38.21
N LYS A 788 64.66 -19.28 -37.61
CA LYS A 788 65.44 -20.53 -37.66
C LYS A 788 65.75 -21.06 -36.26
N ASP A 789 65.78 -22.39 -36.15
CA ASP A 789 66.00 -23.13 -34.91
C ASP A 789 67.47 -23.57 -34.71
N GLU A 790 67.75 -23.96 -33.46
CA GLU A 790 69.04 -24.42 -32.89
C GLU A 790 70.20 -23.39 -32.86
N GLY A 791 70.91 -23.15 -31.74
CA GLY A 791 70.81 -23.77 -30.41
C GLY A 791 71.51 -22.97 -29.28
N THR A 792 71.49 -23.53 -28.06
CA THR A 792 71.84 -22.88 -26.77
C THR A 792 72.98 -23.64 -26.03
N PRO A 793 73.40 -23.33 -24.77
CA PRO A 793 73.52 -22.05 -24.02
C PRO A 793 74.88 -21.87 -23.27
N SER A 794 75.17 -20.66 -22.76
CA SER A 794 75.60 -20.39 -21.35
C SER A 794 75.82 -18.87 -21.15
N LYS A 795 75.08 -18.19 -20.25
CA LYS A 795 75.31 -17.92 -18.80
C LYS A 795 76.57 -17.07 -18.49
N PRO A 796 76.66 -16.31 -17.37
CA PRO A 796 75.72 -16.12 -16.23
C PRO A 796 75.30 -14.64 -15.98
N SER A 797 74.40 -14.23 -15.07
CA SER A 797 73.30 -14.87 -14.32
C SER A 797 72.46 -13.81 -13.57
N ASP A 798 71.12 -13.90 -13.65
CA ASP A 798 70.17 -14.10 -12.52
C ASP A 798 70.20 -13.18 -11.25
N PRO A 799 69.07 -12.94 -10.55
CA PRO A 799 67.81 -12.32 -11.04
C PRO A 799 67.19 -11.29 -10.05
N GLY A 800 66.02 -10.72 -10.40
CA GLY A 800 65.09 -10.00 -9.49
C GLY A 800 64.56 -8.70 -10.09
N SER A 801 63.37 -8.59 -10.69
CA SER A 801 61.99 -8.80 -10.20
C SER A 801 61.47 -7.73 -9.24
N GLY A 802 60.33 -7.13 -9.59
CA GLY A 802 59.44 -6.39 -8.69
C GLY A 802 59.23 -4.91 -9.04
N ASP A 803 57.97 -4.52 -9.28
CA ASP A 803 57.56 -3.11 -9.36
C ASP A 803 57.79 -2.39 -8.03
N GLY A 804 58.21 -1.12 -8.09
CA GLY A 804 58.42 -0.32 -6.88
C GLY A 804 58.58 1.18 -7.13
N GLN A 805 57.69 1.95 -6.49
CA GLN A 805 57.83 3.36 -6.06
C GLN A 805 57.97 4.42 -7.18
N THR A 806 57.00 5.31 -7.45
CA THR A 806 56.23 6.29 -6.64
C THR A 806 56.93 7.61 -6.29
N LYS A 807 56.15 8.70 -6.40
CA LYS A 807 56.19 9.91 -5.53
C LYS A 807 57.40 10.89 -5.76
N PRO A 808 57.37 12.13 -5.21
CA PRO A 808 56.40 13.18 -5.59
C PRO A 808 57.00 14.62 -5.59
N GLY A 809 56.12 15.63 -5.70
CA GLY A 809 56.38 17.01 -5.29
C GLY A 809 56.35 18.01 -6.45
N ASN A 810 55.92 19.25 -6.29
CA ASN A 810 55.32 20.00 -5.16
C ASN A 810 54.37 21.07 -5.78
N ASP A 811 53.45 21.79 -5.11
CA ASP A 811 53.09 22.02 -3.69
C ASP A 811 51.56 21.81 -3.52
N GLN A 812 50.96 21.43 -2.37
CA GLN A 812 50.71 22.20 -1.13
C GLN A 812 49.95 23.55 -1.34
N THR A 813 48.81 23.86 -0.70
CA THR A 813 48.03 23.12 0.33
C THR A 813 46.53 23.52 0.36
N LYS A 814 45.70 22.67 1.01
CA LYS A 814 44.26 22.83 1.39
C LYS A 814 44.00 24.02 2.37
N PRO A 815 42.74 24.38 2.77
CA PRO A 815 41.44 23.67 2.61
C PRO A 815 40.24 24.54 2.13
N GLY A 816 39.03 23.96 2.05
CA GLY A 816 37.76 24.68 1.87
C GLY A 816 36.65 23.80 1.30
N ALA A 817 35.37 24.06 1.62
CA ALA A 817 34.25 23.18 1.29
C ALA A 817 33.06 23.88 0.59
N ASP A 818 32.43 23.11 -0.31
CA ASP A 818 30.99 23.09 -0.64
C ASP A 818 30.34 24.19 -1.52
N GLN A 819 29.28 23.76 -2.23
CA GLN A 819 28.14 24.47 -2.86
C GLN A 819 28.23 25.23 -4.21
N ASN A 820 27.33 24.78 -5.12
CA ASN A 820 26.36 25.54 -5.93
C ASN A 820 26.76 26.71 -6.87
N LYS A 821 26.59 26.45 -8.19
CA LYS A 821 26.01 27.36 -9.23
C LYS A 821 26.77 28.69 -9.55
N PRO A 822 26.33 29.48 -10.56
CA PRO A 822 25.83 29.12 -11.90
C PRO A 822 26.49 29.94 -13.05
N GLY A 823 26.27 29.52 -14.30
CA GLY A 823 25.82 30.42 -15.38
C GLY A 823 26.76 31.46 -16.04
N ASN A 824 27.07 31.17 -17.32
CA ASN A 824 26.89 32.07 -18.48
C ASN A 824 28.00 33.05 -18.94
N ASP A 825 28.47 32.79 -20.17
CA ASP A 825 28.87 33.69 -21.29
C ASP A 825 30.07 34.68 -21.27
N GLN A 826 31.01 34.34 -22.17
CA GLN A 826 31.68 35.18 -23.19
C GLN A 826 32.73 36.26 -22.82
N ALA A 827 34.00 35.85 -22.88
CA ALA A 827 35.08 36.45 -23.70
C ALA A 827 36.19 35.37 -23.89
N GLY A 828 37.05 35.34 -24.91
CA GLY A 828 37.23 36.16 -26.12
C GLY A 828 38.00 35.37 -27.21
N SER A 829 38.31 35.98 -28.35
CA SER A 829 38.82 35.30 -29.57
C SER A 829 40.35 35.52 -29.83
N LEU A 830 40.80 35.33 -31.10
CA LEU A 830 42.14 35.63 -31.70
C LEU A 830 43.12 34.42 -31.80
N GLU A 831 43.86 34.13 -32.89
CA GLU A 831 44.01 34.69 -34.27
C GLU A 831 44.16 33.53 -35.30
N LYS A 832 43.54 33.52 -36.50
CA LYS A 832 43.75 34.27 -37.78
C LYS A 832 45.04 33.97 -38.57
N THR A 833 44.88 33.37 -39.75
CA THR A 833 45.29 33.80 -41.12
C THR A 833 44.91 32.68 -42.11
N GLY A 834 44.56 32.86 -43.38
CA GLY A 834 44.32 34.04 -44.26
C GLY A 834 44.34 33.57 -45.74
N SER A 835 43.76 34.23 -46.75
CA SER A 835 42.72 35.30 -46.79
C SER A 835 41.58 34.85 -47.74
N SER A 836 41.13 35.39 -48.88
CA SER A 836 41.18 36.64 -49.69
C SER A 836 40.21 36.43 -50.88
N VAL A 837 39.47 37.38 -51.49
CA VAL A 837 39.37 38.85 -51.33
C VAL A 837 37.86 39.22 -51.07
N VAL A 838 37.09 40.20 -51.60
CA VAL A 838 37.21 41.29 -52.61
C VAL A 838 36.49 42.59 -52.06
N PRO A 839 35.84 43.57 -52.78
CA PRO A 839 35.78 44.96 -52.29
C PRO A 839 34.38 45.45 -51.82
N MET A 840 34.01 46.69 -52.17
CA MET A 840 33.04 47.59 -51.49
C MET A 840 32.28 48.47 -52.50
N ALA A 841 31.15 49.09 -52.09
CA ALA A 841 30.65 50.46 -52.42
C ALA A 841 29.12 50.60 -52.16
N VAL A 842 28.47 51.75 -51.91
CA VAL A 842 28.82 53.13 -51.46
C VAL A 842 27.56 53.76 -50.79
N ALA A 843 27.66 54.91 -50.12
CA ALA A 843 26.66 55.42 -49.17
C ALA A 843 25.57 56.40 -49.70
N GLY A 844 24.41 56.39 -49.02
CA GLY A 844 23.75 57.60 -48.46
C GLY A 844 22.60 58.27 -49.22
N MET A 845 21.46 58.51 -48.53
CA MET A 845 20.83 59.84 -48.27
C MET A 845 19.46 59.72 -47.53
N LEU A 846 19.10 60.77 -46.77
CA LEU A 846 17.75 61.22 -46.31
C LEU A 846 16.75 60.17 -45.76
N LEU A 847 16.24 60.19 -44.51
CA LEU A 847 16.01 61.24 -43.50
C LEU A 847 14.85 62.21 -43.80
N ALA A 848 13.75 62.08 -43.01
CA ALA A 848 12.64 63.04 -42.77
C ALA A 848 11.65 63.35 -43.94
N ALA A 849 10.41 63.84 -43.69
CA ALA A 849 9.50 63.73 -42.53
C ALA A 849 8.10 64.31 -42.86
N VAL A 850 7.07 63.90 -42.10
CA VAL A 850 5.85 64.65 -41.71
C VAL A 850 5.07 65.44 -42.79
N ALA A 851 3.91 64.88 -43.16
CA ALA A 851 2.64 65.60 -43.31
C ALA A 851 1.53 64.63 -42.89
N VAL A 852 0.67 64.92 -41.91
CA VAL A 852 -0.46 65.87 -42.00
C VAL A 852 -1.33 65.50 -43.21
N ALA A 853 -2.14 64.46 -43.10
CA ALA A 853 -3.49 64.50 -42.52
C ALA A 853 -4.49 65.33 -43.34
N LEU A 854 -5.37 64.62 -44.04
CA LEU A 854 -6.80 64.59 -43.69
C LEU A 854 -7.17 63.08 -43.59
N TYR A 855 -7.93 62.55 -42.62
CA TYR A 855 -9.27 62.95 -42.16
C TYR A 855 -10.25 62.77 -43.34
N GLU A 856 -11.14 61.77 -43.41
CA GLU A 856 -11.91 60.99 -42.44
C GLU A 856 -12.25 59.63 -43.14
N VAL A 857 -12.76 58.54 -42.57
CA VAL A 857 -13.68 58.24 -41.45
C VAL A 857 -13.21 56.88 -40.85
N SER A 858 -12.82 56.76 -39.57
CA SER A 858 -13.67 56.42 -38.41
C SER A 858 -14.43 55.06 -38.52
N ARG A 859 -14.57 54.21 -37.49
CA ARG A 859 -14.30 54.35 -36.04
C ARG A 859 -14.41 52.98 -35.31
N ARG A 860 -14.10 53.02 -34.00
CA ARG A 860 -14.56 52.12 -32.90
C ARG A 860 -13.90 50.75 -32.69
N THR A 861 -13.29 50.66 -31.50
CA THR A 861 -13.23 49.47 -30.59
C THR A 861 -12.34 48.30 -31.03
N ARG A 862 -11.74 47.53 -30.12
CA ARG A 862 -11.99 47.36 -28.67
C ARG A 862 -10.75 47.61 -27.80
N ARG A 863 -10.98 47.79 -26.49
CA ARG A 863 -10.01 47.41 -25.45
C ARG A 863 -10.39 46.01 -24.98
N PRO A 864 -11.31 45.87 -24.03
CA PRO A 864 -12.60 45.22 -24.29
C PRO A 864 -13.60 46.07 -25.11
#